data_AF-A0A2V9PLF3-F1
#
_entry.id   AF-A0A2V9PLF3-F1
#
_cell.length_a   1.000
_cell.length_b   1.000
_cell.length_c   1.000
_cell.angle_alpha   90.00
_cell.angle_beta   90.00
_cell.angle_gamma   90.00
#
_symmetry.space_group_name_H-M   'P 1'
#
loop_
_entity.id
_entity.type
_entity.pdbx_description
1 polymer ?
#
loop_
_entity_poly.entity_id
_entity_poly.type
_entity_poly.pdbx_seq_one_letter_code
_entity_poly.pdbx_strand_id
1 'polypeptide(L)'
;MWTLLKRWLTLQAYSTDTSTPNRLLRVWPVSKAGGKAQLPLRLLAGVFGISLFAYLVHRAGPEKLIESMSTLGWGLGLVIAWGGVAHVLKTWAWRITLLNEKHHVSFARMLGLRLASEAVGQLGGFAQLFGEGLRVSLLGPAMPLASGITSVALDRAFFVLSAAVVSIVGLLAVLIILPLPHALALYAVLCVCTLAGFVLLSLAAIRKRWRVLSVTARVLGRFRYFKSLIERECSLIHSVENSLLDFYHLTPGSFWASFVLNLACHVAAVFEVFLILWLLGTKVSLLGALAVEALTKLVNIAGTFNPGNIGTYEGGTMLIAKMFGLSAATGLTLAFVRRLRAIFWAGVGGLCLAVLAKSKKRSSPIEENTRFESGHTIMKIEPAVKESPITSEPAVHSHIAVILANNLGAFGFASPMPQVGALPILLRTILGVQKASAVRIVVAIDRSKGPHIQEELLQTGRLPRNLEWCDFDSMEASLPSLLGELASEVDGHLVLMAGDSVYQPSLLRRAAEWDAESGALALMNGDEFIGICALSREMAVNLSLRSSPSACSIADLHNCLAAVNSIEFESVPEDKFQRILSEQQRLSAEQKLDNWLVKPTDGIFARMNRKISIPISRQIIPFPITPNMVSLFTLGVSFAAGVSFALGGYWNMLTGAVFSWFASVLDGCDGEVARLKLQESDFGCWLETICDYLSYLFTFVGITIGLWRSSGTRTSLAWGLLFVFGAVLSFIIIGFQRRRLVGSPEQYLSVWHSQADSRRWNPLLYIGRHTEFIIRRCFLPYALLFFAVFNILKVAFVMSAVGANLVWIIALYSCYAFAATHTTRVAESAATA
;
A
#
# COMPACT_ATOMS: atom_id res chain seq x y z
N MET A 1 -35.03 0.17 10.72
CA MET A 1 -33.61 -0.04 10.29
C MET A 1 -33.37 -1.36 9.53
N TRP A 2 -34.41 -2.12 9.12
CA TRP A 2 -34.25 -3.38 8.36
C TRP A 2 -34.93 -3.38 6.98
N THR A 3 -35.61 -2.30 6.60
CA THR A 3 -36.31 -2.15 5.31
C THR A 3 -35.52 -1.35 4.26
N LEU A 4 -34.51 -0.57 4.66
CA LEU A 4 -33.67 0.23 3.74
C LEU A 4 -32.58 -0.59 3.03
N LEU A 5 -32.18 -1.74 3.57
CA LEU A 5 -31.14 -2.60 2.95
C LEU A 5 -31.64 -3.40 1.74
N LYS A 6 -32.96 -3.59 1.60
CA LYS A 6 -33.56 -4.42 0.55
C LYS A 6 -33.66 -3.70 -0.81
N ARG A 7 -33.65 -2.36 -0.81
CA ARG A 7 -33.79 -1.54 -2.03
C ARG A 7 -32.47 -1.28 -2.77
N TRP A 8 -31.33 -1.61 -2.15
CA TRP A 8 -29.99 -1.48 -2.73
C TRP A 8 -29.48 -2.77 -3.41
N LEU A 9 -30.23 -3.87 -3.31
CA LEU A 9 -29.82 -5.22 -3.77
C LEU A 9 -30.35 -5.61 -5.16
N THR A 10 -31.13 -4.75 -5.85
CA THR A 10 -31.85 -5.14 -7.08
C THR A 10 -31.53 -4.30 -8.34
N LEU A 11 -30.43 -3.55 -8.37
CA LEU A 11 -29.99 -2.83 -9.57
C LEU A 11 -28.54 -3.17 -9.93
N GLN A 12 -28.35 -4.30 -10.60
CA GLN A 12 -27.34 -4.51 -11.65
C GLN A 12 -27.50 -5.94 -12.20
N ALA A 13 -28.61 -6.17 -12.89
CA ALA A 13 -28.63 -7.16 -13.96
C ALA A 13 -27.99 -6.48 -15.17
N TYR A 14 -26.80 -6.93 -15.56
CA TYR A 14 -26.27 -6.63 -16.88
C TYR A 14 -25.84 -7.92 -17.56
N SER A 15 -26.18 -7.95 -18.83
CA SER A 15 -26.30 -9.07 -19.75
C SER A 15 -25.00 -9.84 -19.96
N THR A 16 -25.19 -11.15 -20.09
CA THR A 16 -24.29 -12.09 -20.75
C THR A 16 -24.05 -11.63 -22.18
N ASP A 17 -22.80 -11.26 -22.51
CA ASP A 17 -22.35 -11.19 -23.89
C ASP A 17 -21.31 -12.29 -24.13
N THR A 18 -21.75 -13.28 -24.89
CA THR A 18 -21.00 -14.46 -25.32
C THR A 18 -20.40 -14.16 -26.69
N SER A 19 -19.18 -13.63 -26.74
CA SER A 19 -18.23 -13.87 -27.85
C SER A 19 -16.95 -13.07 -27.64
N THR A 20 -15.83 -13.75 -27.38
CA THR A 20 -14.53 -13.32 -27.91
C THR A 20 -13.54 -14.50 -27.83
N PRO A 21 -12.73 -14.72 -28.87
CA PRO A 21 -12.04 -15.98 -29.09
C PRO A 21 -10.71 -16.09 -28.33
N ASN A 22 -10.32 -17.33 -28.09
CA ASN A 22 -9.01 -17.81 -27.68
C ASN A 22 -7.83 -16.88 -28.06
N ARG A 23 -7.28 -16.15 -27.10
CA ARG A 23 -5.88 -15.70 -27.13
C ARG A 23 -5.12 -16.42 -26.03
N LEU A 24 -4.45 -17.48 -26.46
CA LEU A 24 -3.54 -18.31 -25.69
C LEU A 24 -2.53 -17.46 -24.91
N LEU A 25 -2.55 -17.70 -23.61
CA LEU A 25 -1.61 -17.19 -22.61
C LEU A 25 -0.18 -17.57 -23.00
N ARG A 26 0.61 -16.56 -23.41
CA ARG A 26 2.06 -16.63 -23.30
C ARG A 26 2.43 -16.96 -21.86
N VAL A 27 3.16 -18.06 -21.72
CA VAL A 27 4.01 -18.43 -20.59
C VAL A 27 4.60 -17.17 -19.96
N TRP A 28 4.50 -17.06 -18.62
CA TRP A 28 5.09 -16.01 -17.80
C TRP A 28 6.40 -15.47 -18.39
N PRO A 29 6.44 -14.22 -18.91
CA PRO A 29 7.66 -13.46 -18.80
C PRO A 29 7.80 -13.11 -17.33
N VAL A 30 8.87 -13.60 -16.72
CA VAL A 30 9.38 -13.15 -15.42
C VAL A 30 9.25 -11.63 -15.35
N SER A 31 8.25 -11.13 -14.63
CA SER A 31 8.18 -9.72 -14.31
C SER A 31 9.36 -9.43 -13.39
N LYS A 32 10.36 -8.72 -13.92
CA LYS A 32 11.51 -8.16 -13.19
C LYS A 32 11.06 -7.03 -12.22
N ALA A 33 9.91 -7.16 -11.57
CA ALA A 33 9.38 -6.20 -10.62
C ALA A 33 9.24 -6.86 -9.24
N GLY A 34 10.37 -6.95 -8.52
CA GLY A 34 10.42 -7.49 -7.15
C GLY A 34 11.79 -8.01 -6.68
N GLY A 35 12.77 -8.11 -7.59
CA GLY A 35 13.99 -8.90 -7.36
C GLY A 35 15.09 -8.30 -6.47
N LYS A 36 15.09 -6.99 -6.17
CA LYS A 36 16.25 -6.36 -5.49
C LYS A 36 16.09 -6.13 -3.98
N ALA A 37 14.88 -5.89 -3.47
CA ALA A 37 14.65 -5.63 -2.04
C ALA A 37 14.43 -6.92 -1.21
N GLN A 38 13.95 -8.01 -1.83
CA GLN A 38 13.69 -9.28 -1.13
C GLN A 38 14.92 -10.20 -1.05
N LEU A 39 15.89 -10.04 -1.94
CA LEU A 39 17.13 -10.81 -1.97
C LEU A 39 18.02 -10.58 -0.73
N PRO A 40 18.31 -9.32 -0.29
CA PRO A 40 19.16 -9.09 0.87
C PRO A 40 18.51 -9.59 2.17
N LEU A 41 17.18 -9.45 2.33
CA LEU A 41 16.47 -9.95 3.51
C LEU A 41 16.51 -11.49 3.60
N ARG A 42 16.35 -12.19 2.47
CA ARG A 42 16.44 -13.66 2.41
C ARG A 42 17.86 -14.16 2.67
N LEU A 43 18.87 -13.45 2.17
CA LEU A 43 20.27 -13.75 2.46
C LEU A 43 20.60 -13.52 3.94
N LEU A 44 20.14 -12.42 4.53
CA LEU A 44 20.29 -12.13 5.96
C LEU A 44 19.60 -13.19 6.84
N ALA A 45 18.38 -13.60 6.50
CA ALA A 45 17.67 -14.67 7.20
C ALA A 45 18.41 -16.02 7.10
N GLY A 46 18.94 -16.35 5.92
CA GLY A 46 19.75 -17.55 5.72
C GLY A 46 21.06 -17.54 6.52
N VAL A 47 21.80 -16.41 6.51
CA VAL A 47 23.03 -16.23 7.30
C VAL A 47 22.74 -16.32 8.80
N PHE A 48 21.64 -15.73 9.26
CA PHE A 48 21.18 -15.84 10.64
C PHE A 48 20.87 -17.30 11.00
N GLY A 49 20.13 -18.03 10.16
CA GLY A 49 19.80 -19.43 10.37
C GLY A 49 21.04 -20.34 10.46
N ILE A 50 22.01 -20.15 9.56
CA ILE A 50 23.28 -20.90 9.56
C ILE A 50 24.10 -20.58 10.80
N SER A 51 24.23 -19.29 11.16
CA SER A 51 24.94 -18.86 12.37
C SER A 51 24.30 -19.43 13.64
N LEU A 52 22.96 -19.42 13.71
CA LEU A 52 22.21 -20.00 14.82
C LEU A 52 22.44 -21.51 14.92
N PHE A 53 22.39 -22.24 13.80
CA PHE A 53 22.66 -23.67 13.77
C PHE A 53 24.09 -23.98 14.27
N ALA A 54 25.11 -23.26 13.76
CA ALA A 54 26.50 -23.42 14.19
C ALA A 54 26.66 -23.18 15.71
N TYR A 55 26.03 -22.12 16.23
CA TYR A 55 26.01 -21.83 17.66
C TYR A 55 25.34 -22.95 18.48
N LEU A 56 24.23 -23.51 18.00
CA LEU A 56 23.51 -24.58 18.69
C LEU A 56 24.32 -25.88 18.72
N VAL A 57 25.03 -26.23 17.64
CA VAL A 57 25.94 -27.39 17.60
C VAL A 57 27.07 -27.19 18.60
N HIS A 58 27.69 -26.00 18.63
CA HIS A 58 28.74 -25.68 19.60
C HIS A 58 28.23 -25.79 21.04
N ARG A 59 27.02 -25.26 21.33
CA ARG A 59 26.41 -25.30 22.67
C ARG A 59 25.95 -26.69 23.10
N ALA A 60 25.53 -27.54 22.17
CA ALA A 60 25.14 -28.91 22.46
C ALA A 60 26.35 -29.81 22.78
N GLY A 61 27.54 -29.42 22.31
CA GLY A 61 28.76 -30.21 22.38
C GLY A 61 28.83 -31.17 21.17
N PRO A 62 29.74 -30.94 20.20
CA PRO A 62 29.83 -31.76 19.00
C PRO A 62 30.15 -33.23 19.32
N GLU A 63 30.94 -33.49 20.36
CA GLU A 63 31.25 -34.85 20.83
C GLU A 63 30.00 -35.63 21.24
N LYS A 64 29.10 -35.01 22.03
CA LYS A 64 27.83 -35.61 22.45
C LYS A 64 26.87 -35.84 21.29
N LEU A 65 26.92 -34.99 20.27
CA LEU A 65 26.14 -35.17 19.05
C LEU A 65 26.66 -36.38 18.26
N ILE A 66 27.98 -36.52 18.09
CA ILE A 66 28.60 -37.66 17.41
C ILE A 66 28.31 -38.96 18.16
N GLU A 67 28.42 -38.95 19.48
CA GLU A 67 28.07 -40.11 20.33
C GLU A 67 26.59 -40.48 20.22
N SER A 68 25.68 -39.50 20.26
CA SER A 68 24.24 -39.75 20.07
C SER A 68 23.89 -40.21 18.64
N MET A 69 24.71 -39.88 17.65
CA MET A 69 24.55 -40.37 16.29
C MET A 69 25.12 -41.78 16.11
N SER A 70 26.23 -42.11 16.78
CA SER A 70 26.81 -43.45 16.71
C SER A 70 25.93 -44.50 17.41
N THR A 71 25.23 -44.13 18.47
CA THR A 71 24.23 -45.01 19.12
C THR A 71 23.05 -45.34 18.20
N LEU A 72 22.66 -44.43 17.29
CA LEU A 72 21.56 -44.67 16.36
C LEU A 72 21.92 -45.73 15.30
N GLY A 73 23.19 -45.80 14.88
CA GLY A 73 23.73 -46.82 13.98
C GLY A 73 22.84 -47.12 12.75
N TRP A 74 22.57 -48.41 12.53
CA TRP A 74 21.66 -48.89 11.47
C TRP A 74 20.20 -48.45 11.64
N GLY A 75 19.82 -47.98 12.83
CA GLY A 75 18.49 -47.43 13.11
C GLY A 75 18.14 -46.22 12.23
N LEU A 76 19.13 -45.48 11.72
CA LEU A 76 18.91 -44.43 10.72
C LEU A 76 18.23 -44.97 9.45
N GLY A 77 18.61 -46.18 9.02
CA GLY A 77 18.01 -46.84 7.86
C GLY A 77 16.52 -47.14 8.07
N LEU A 78 16.14 -47.56 9.28
CA LEU A 78 14.73 -47.78 9.65
C LEU A 78 13.92 -46.48 9.61
N VAL A 79 14.48 -45.37 10.10
CA VAL A 79 13.84 -44.05 10.05
C VAL A 79 13.68 -43.57 8.60
N ILE A 80 14.68 -43.81 7.75
CA ILE A 80 14.61 -43.48 6.31
C ILE A 80 13.52 -44.30 5.62
N ALA A 81 13.46 -45.61 5.87
CA ALA A 81 12.47 -46.52 5.31
C ALA A 81 11.05 -46.14 5.76
N TRP A 82 10.86 -45.82 7.04
CA TRP A 82 9.58 -45.36 7.59
C TRP A 82 9.11 -44.05 6.93
N GLY A 83 10.04 -43.13 6.65
CA GLY A 83 9.76 -41.94 5.86
C GLY A 83 9.17 -42.26 4.48
N GLY A 84 9.60 -43.36 3.85
CA GLY A 84 9.06 -43.85 2.58
C GLY A 84 7.60 -44.29 2.69
N VAL A 85 7.25 -45.01 3.75
CA VAL A 85 5.86 -45.41 4.04
C VAL A 85 4.96 -44.17 4.14
N ALA A 86 5.42 -43.12 4.82
CA ALA A 86 4.68 -41.85 4.89
C ALA A 86 4.49 -41.20 3.52
N HIS A 87 5.46 -41.27 2.61
CA HIS A 87 5.32 -40.77 1.23
C HIS A 87 4.32 -41.60 0.40
N VAL A 88 4.27 -42.91 0.59
CA VAL A 88 3.28 -43.80 -0.06
C VAL A 88 1.87 -43.46 0.43
N LEU A 89 1.67 -43.33 1.74
CA LEU A 89 0.38 -42.95 2.35
C LEU A 89 -0.10 -41.59 1.85
N LYS A 90 0.79 -40.58 1.82
CA LYS A 90 0.48 -39.24 1.27
C LYS A 90 0.10 -39.30 -0.22
N THR A 91 0.73 -40.19 -0.99
CA THR A 91 0.42 -40.35 -2.42
C THR A 91 -0.92 -41.04 -2.61
N TRP A 92 -1.28 -42.02 -1.77
CA TRP A 92 -2.61 -42.63 -1.75
C TRP A 92 -3.70 -41.61 -1.39
N ALA A 93 -3.46 -40.79 -0.37
CA ALA A 93 -4.40 -39.74 0.05
C ALA A 93 -4.69 -38.75 -1.09
N TRP A 94 -3.64 -38.33 -1.80
CA TRP A 94 -3.75 -37.46 -2.98
C TRP A 94 -4.45 -38.15 -4.16
N ARG A 95 -4.15 -39.43 -4.41
CA ARG A 95 -4.77 -40.17 -5.52
C ARG A 95 -6.30 -40.26 -5.40
N ILE A 96 -6.82 -40.35 -4.18
CA ILE A 96 -8.27 -40.40 -3.94
C ILE A 96 -8.96 -39.07 -4.28
N THR A 97 -8.25 -37.94 -4.22
CA THR A 97 -8.82 -36.62 -4.58
C THR A 97 -8.98 -36.42 -6.08
N LEU A 98 -8.40 -37.28 -6.92
CA LEU A 98 -8.58 -37.28 -8.38
C LEU A 98 -9.91 -37.90 -8.85
N LEU A 99 -10.73 -38.46 -7.96
CA LEU A 99 -12.07 -39.00 -8.27
C LEU A 99 -12.09 -39.91 -9.52
N ASN A 100 -12.86 -39.54 -10.55
CA ASN A 100 -13.06 -40.30 -11.79
C ASN A 100 -11.81 -40.34 -12.69
N GLU A 101 -10.88 -39.41 -12.48
CA GLU A 101 -9.68 -39.23 -13.30
C GLU A 101 -8.48 -40.08 -12.81
N LYS A 102 -8.66 -40.84 -11.72
CA LYS A 102 -7.62 -41.68 -11.07
C LYS A 102 -6.95 -42.72 -11.97
N HIS A 103 -7.57 -43.02 -13.13
CA HIS A 103 -7.11 -44.01 -14.10
C HIS A 103 -6.15 -43.44 -15.13
N HIS A 104 -6.13 -42.12 -15.34
CA HIS A 104 -5.28 -41.48 -16.34
C HIS A 104 -3.81 -41.30 -15.90
N VAL A 105 -3.52 -41.47 -14.60
CA VAL A 105 -2.16 -41.30 -14.05
C VAL A 105 -1.77 -42.52 -13.21
N SER A 106 -0.62 -43.12 -13.52
CA SER A 106 -0.10 -44.28 -12.76
C SER A 106 0.35 -43.87 -11.36
N PHE A 107 0.25 -44.80 -10.40
CA PHE A 107 0.67 -44.56 -9.01
C PHE A 107 2.15 -44.15 -8.91
N ALA A 108 3.03 -44.84 -9.64
CA ALA A 108 4.46 -44.55 -9.67
C ALA A 108 4.75 -43.14 -10.17
N ARG A 109 4.00 -42.66 -11.16
CA ARG A 109 4.12 -41.28 -11.66
C ARG A 109 3.65 -40.28 -10.61
N MET A 110 2.53 -40.53 -9.92
CA MET A 110 2.07 -39.66 -8.82
C MET A 110 3.07 -39.62 -7.66
N LEU A 111 3.66 -40.76 -7.30
CA LEU A 111 4.68 -40.84 -6.26
C LEU A 111 5.94 -40.04 -6.66
N GLY A 112 6.40 -40.18 -7.90
CA GLY A 112 7.53 -39.40 -8.43
C GLY A 112 7.26 -37.90 -8.42
N LEU A 113 6.04 -37.47 -8.78
CA LEU A 113 5.62 -36.07 -8.72
C LEU A 113 5.53 -35.54 -7.29
N ARG A 114 5.03 -36.36 -6.36
CA ARG A 114 4.96 -36.04 -4.93
C ARG A 114 6.37 -35.79 -4.37
N LEU A 115 7.30 -36.71 -4.64
CA LEU A 115 8.68 -36.63 -4.17
C LEU A 115 9.42 -35.44 -4.80
N ALA A 116 9.27 -35.20 -6.11
CA ALA A 116 9.84 -34.04 -6.78
C ALA A 116 9.33 -32.71 -6.19
N SER A 117 8.03 -32.63 -5.93
CA SER A 117 7.39 -31.48 -5.30
C SER A 117 7.87 -31.25 -3.87
N GLU A 118 8.02 -32.31 -3.08
CA GLU A 118 8.55 -32.23 -1.72
C GLU A 118 10.00 -31.74 -1.71
N ALA A 119 10.82 -32.22 -2.64
CA ALA A 119 12.22 -31.81 -2.79
C ALA A 119 12.34 -30.30 -3.03
N VAL A 120 11.48 -29.74 -3.89
CA VAL A 120 11.39 -28.28 -4.09
C VAL A 120 10.89 -27.59 -2.82
N GLY A 121 9.92 -28.18 -2.12
CA GLY A 121 9.35 -27.63 -0.88
C GLY A 121 10.33 -27.50 0.30
N GLN A 122 11.41 -28.29 0.33
CA GLN A 122 12.41 -28.23 1.41
C GLN A 122 13.17 -26.89 1.46
N LEU A 123 13.14 -26.08 0.38
CA LEU A 123 13.85 -24.80 0.31
C LEU A 123 13.12 -23.65 1.05
N GLY A 124 11.97 -23.93 1.70
CA GLY A 124 11.23 -22.99 2.55
C GLY A 124 9.77 -22.77 2.15
N GLY A 125 9.04 -21.93 2.89
CA GLY A 125 7.58 -21.76 2.73
C GLY A 125 7.13 -21.29 1.34
N PHE A 126 7.88 -20.40 0.69
CA PHE A 126 7.61 -20.02 -0.70
C PHE A 126 7.93 -21.13 -1.69
N ALA A 127 8.98 -21.92 -1.44
CA ALA A 127 9.35 -23.05 -2.28
C ALA A 127 8.31 -24.18 -2.22
N GLN A 128 7.60 -24.31 -1.09
CA GLN A 128 6.46 -25.23 -0.97
C GLN A 128 5.35 -24.92 -1.96
N LEU A 129 5.00 -23.64 -2.16
CA LEU A 129 4.02 -23.22 -3.17
C LEU A 129 4.49 -23.54 -4.59
N PHE A 130 5.77 -23.34 -4.90
CA PHE A 130 6.34 -23.76 -6.18
C PHE A 130 6.30 -25.28 -6.38
N GLY A 131 6.57 -26.03 -5.32
CA GLY A 131 6.46 -27.49 -5.32
C GLY A 131 5.03 -27.96 -5.59
N GLU A 132 4.01 -27.29 -5.04
CA GLU A 132 2.61 -27.61 -5.32
C GLU A 132 2.23 -27.28 -6.77
N GLY A 133 2.68 -26.13 -7.30
CA GLY A 133 2.52 -25.78 -8.72
C GLY A 133 3.20 -26.76 -9.67
N LEU A 134 4.32 -27.36 -9.27
CA LEU A 134 5.01 -28.40 -10.03
C LEU A 134 4.14 -29.66 -10.19
N ARG A 135 3.38 -30.07 -9.16
CA ARG A 135 2.45 -31.21 -9.26
C ARG A 135 1.37 -30.95 -10.30
N VAL A 136 0.80 -29.74 -10.29
CA VAL A 136 -0.22 -29.32 -11.26
C VAL A 136 0.34 -29.30 -12.68
N SER A 137 1.52 -28.70 -12.88
CA SER A 137 2.13 -28.54 -14.20
C SER A 137 2.56 -29.87 -14.85
N LEU A 138 2.99 -30.84 -14.04
CA LEU A 138 3.56 -32.11 -14.53
C LEU A 138 2.59 -33.30 -14.51
N LEU A 139 1.34 -33.12 -14.03
CA LEU A 139 0.25 -34.09 -14.24
C LEU A 139 -0.01 -34.35 -15.73
N GLY A 140 0.41 -33.43 -16.61
CA GLY A 140 0.47 -33.63 -18.06
C GLY A 140 -0.79 -33.16 -18.80
N PRO A 141 -0.77 -33.19 -20.15
CA PRO A 141 -1.88 -32.69 -20.98
C PRO A 141 -3.16 -33.54 -20.90
N ALA A 142 -3.09 -34.73 -20.30
CA ALA A 142 -4.23 -35.64 -20.15
C ALA A 142 -5.25 -35.20 -19.08
N MET A 143 -4.93 -34.19 -18.27
CA MET A 143 -5.80 -33.69 -17.20
C MET A 143 -6.12 -32.20 -17.43
N PRO A 144 -7.40 -31.79 -17.34
CA PRO A 144 -7.74 -30.37 -17.30
C PRO A 144 -7.00 -29.66 -16.15
N LEU A 145 -6.40 -28.50 -16.43
CA LEU A 145 -5.62 -27.73 -15.46
C LEU A 145 -6.42 -27.43 -14.17
N ALA A 146 -7.72 -27.13 -14.33
CA ALA A 146 -8.64 -26.88 -13.22
C ALA A 146 -8.75 -28.10 -12.28
N SER A 147 -8.92 -29.31 -12.81
CA SER A 147 -8.98 -30.55 -12.03
C SER A 147 -7.66 -30.83 -11.29
N GLY A 148 -6.52 -30.53 -11.93
CA GLY A 148 -5.20 -30.64 -11.31
C GLY A 148 -5.01 -29.68 -10.12
N ILE A 149 -5.40 -28.41 -10.28
CA ILE A 149 -5.37 -27.40 -9.20
C ILE A 149 -6.27 -27.83 -8.05
N THR A 150 -7.51 -28.25 -8.35
CA THR A 150 -8.49 -28.70 -7.37
C THR A 150 -8.02 -29.92 -6.57
N SER A 151 -7.47 -30.94 -7.23
CA SER A 151 -6.98 -32.15 -6.55
C SER A 151 -5.84 -31.85 -5.56
N VAL A 152 -4.89 -30.98 -5.95
CA VAL A 152 -3.78 -30.55 -5.10
C VAL A 152 -4.27 -29.67 -3.95
N ALA A 153 -5.21 -28.77 -4.20
CA ALA A 153 -5.82 -27.93 -3.17
C ALA A 153 -6.58 -28.76 -2.13
N LEU A 154 -7.34 -29.78 -2.56
CA LEU A 154 -8.04 -30.70 -1.67
C LEU A 154 -7.08 -31.51 -0.79
N ASP A 155 -6.02 -32.07 -1.38
CA ASP A 155 -4.99 -32.80 -0.63
C ASP A 155 -4.35 -31.91 0.44
N ARG A 156 -4.02 -30.66 0.09
CA ARG A 156 -3.47 -29.69 1.04
C ARG A 156 -4.45 -29.32 2.14
N ALA A 157 -5.72 -29.10 1.80
CA ALA A 157 -6.76 -28.78 2.78
C ALA A 157 -6.95 -29.91 3.80
N PHE A 158 -7.02 -31.17 3.36
CA PHE A 158 -7.10 -32.31 4.27
C PHE A 158 -5.85 -32.50 5.10
N PHE A 159 -4.67 -32.30 4.52
CA PHE A 159 -3.43 -32.37 5.28
C PHE A 159 -3.37 -31.32 6.40
N VAL A 160 -3.82 -30.08 6.14
CA VAL A 160 -3.89 -29.00 7.15
C VAL A 160 -4.95 -29.28 8.21
N LEU A 161 -6.15 -29.70 7.80
CA LEU A 161 -7.24 -29.99 8.73
C LEU A 161 -6.91 -31.16 9.66
N SER A 162 -6.37 -32.25 9.12
CA SER A 162 -5.90 -33.39 9.92
C SER A 162 -4.70 -33.01 10.81
N ALA A 163 -3.81 -32.12 10.35
CA ALA A 163 -2.71 -31.61 11.17
C ALA A 163 -3.24 -30.85 12.39
N ALA A 164 -4.25 -30.00 12.21
CA ALA A 164 -4.89 -29.26 13.29
C ALA A 164 -5.50 -30.19 14.34
N VAL A 165 -6.19 -31.25 13.92
CA VAL A 165 -6.73 -32.27 14.83
C VAL A 165 -5.63 -32.92 15.67
N VAL A 166 -4.55 -33.39 15.05
CA VAL A 166 -3.43 -34.02 15.78
C VAL A 166 -2.72 -33.02 16.69
N SER A 167 -2.56 -31.77 16.27
CA SER A 167 -1.97 -30.71 17.09
C SER A 167 -2.82 -30.37 18.31
N ILE A 168 -4.16 -30.40 18.21
CA ILE A 168 -5.06 -30.22 19.36
C ILE A 168 -4.80 -31.33 20.38
N VAL A 169 -4.81 -32.60 19.95
CA VAL A 169 -4.59 -33.73 20.86
C VAL A 169 -3.19 -33.66 21.49
N GLY A 170 -2.16 -33.30 20.72
CA GLY A 170 -0.80 -33.16 21.24
C GLY A 170 -0.61 -31.96 22.18
N LEU A 171 -1.29 -30.83 21.95
CA LEU A 171 -1.24 -29.69 22.88
C LEU A 171 -2.03 -29.96 24.17
N LEU A 172 -3.13 -30.71 24.10
CA LEU A 172 -3.80 -31.23 25.29
C LEU A 172 -2.89 -32.18 26.06
N ALA A 173 -2.13 -33.04 25.36
CA ALA A 173 -1.12 -33.89 25.99
C ALA A 173 -0.01 -33.07 26.66
N VAL A 174 0.45 -31.97 26.05
CA VAL A 174 1.40 -31.03 26.66
C VAL A 174 0.87 -30.47 27.99
N LEU A 175 -0.40 -30.04 28.02
CA LEU A 175 -1.03 -29.49 29.24
C LEU A 175 -1.15 -30.52 30.37
N ILE A 176 -1.25 -31.81 30.03
CA ILE A 176 -1.38 -32.90 31.00
C ILE A 176 0.00 -33.36 31.51
N ILE A 177 0.97 -33.48 30.61
CA ILE A 177 2.29 -34.06 30.93
C ILE A 177 3.22 -33.04 31.59
N LEU A 178 3.21 -31.78 31.11
CA LEU A 178 4.20 -30.79 31.51
C LEU A 178 3.66 -29.84 32.58
N PRO A 179 4.39 -29.63 33.69
CA PRO A 179 4.06 -28.59 34.66
C PRO A 179 4.42 -27.22 34.07
N LEU A 180 3.47 -26.60 33.37
CA LEU A 180 3.66 -25.31 32.72
C LEU A 180 3.35 -24.12 33.66
N PRO A 181 4.13 -23.03 33.60
CA PRO A 181 3.75 -21.76 34.17
C PRO A 181 2.37 -21.30 33.65
N HIS A 182 1.60 -20.60 34.49
CA HIS A 182 0.23 -20.16 34.15
C HIS A 182 0.14 -19.43 32.80
N ALA A 183 1.13 -18.60 32.46
CA ALA A 183 1.17 -17.91 31.17
C ALA A 183 1.29 -18.87 29.97
N LEU A 184 2.19 -19.86 30.04
CA LEU A 184 2.38 -20.83 28.97
C LEU A 184 1.21 -21.79 28.85
N ALA A 185 0.60 -22.18 29.98
CA ALA A 185 -0.63 -22.95 29.98
C ALA A 185 -1.78 -22.18 29.31
N LEU A 186 -1.95 -20.89 29.61
CA LEU A 186 -2.95 -20.04 28.96
C LEU A 186 -2.73 -19.97 27.45
N TYR A 187 -1.49 -19.77 26.98
CA TYR A 187 -1.19 -19.75 25.54
C TYR A 187 -1.48 -21.09 24.86
N ALA A 188 -1.16 -22.21 25.50
CA ALA A 188 -1.49 -23.53 24.98
C ALA A 188 -3.01 -23.75 24.89
N VAL A 189 -3.78 -23.33 25.91
CA VAL A 189 -5.26 -23.38 25.89
C VAL A 189 -5.83 -22.50 24.78
N LEU A 190 -5.35 -21.26 24.63
CA LEU A 190 -5.79 -20.37 23.55
C LEU A 190 -5.46 -20.94 22.17
N CYS A 191 -4.30 -21.58 22.01
CA CYS A 191 -3.93 -22.27 20.78
C CYS A 191 -4.86 -23.47 20.50
N VAL A 192 -5.21 -24.25 21.52
CA VAL A 192 -6.19 -25.35 21.40
C VAL A 192 -7.57 -24.80 21.01
N CYS A 193 -8.06 -23.76 21.69
CA CYS A 193 -9.36 -23.15 21.40
C CYS A 193 -9.43 -22.59 19.97
N THR A 194 -8.36 -21.93 19.50
CA THR A 194 -8.30 -21.39 18.13
C THR A 194 -8.27 -22.50 17.08
N LEU A 195 -7.45 -23.54 17.28
CA LEU A 195 -7.42 -24.70 16.39
C LEU A 195 -8.75 -25.46 16.39
N ALA A 196 -9.38 -25.64 17.55
CA ALA A 196 -10.70 -26.28 17.66
C ALA A 196 -11.77 -25.44 16.95
N GLY A 197 -11.76 -24.12 17.14
CA GLY A 197 -12.62 -23.19 16.39
C GLY A 197 -12.43 -23.32 14.88
N PHE A 198 -11.18 -23.36 14.40
CA PHE A 198 -10.87 -23.57 12.98
C PHE A 198 -11.43 -24.91 12.44
N VAL A 199 -11.25 -26.01 13.18
CA VAL A 199 -11.77 -27.34 12.80
C VAL A 199 -13.31 -27.34 12.78
N LEU A 200 -13.95 -26.81 13.82
CA LEU A 200 -15.41 -26.74 13.93
C LEU A 200 -16.03 -25.85 12.86
N LEU A 201 -15.42 -24.68 12.57
CA LEU A 201 -15.86 -23.80 11.49
C LEU A 201 -15.69 -24.44 10.13
N SER A 202 -14.57 -25.13 9.89
CA SER A 202 -14.34 -25.87 8.64
C SER A 202 -15.39 -26.98 8.45
N LEU A 203 -15.69 -27.73 9.52
CA LEU A 203 -16.71 -28.78 9.51
C LEU A 203 -18.12 -28.21 9.30
N ALA A 204 -18.45 -27.10 9.95
CA ALA A 204 -19.71 -26.39 9.76
C ALA A 204 -19.85 -25.86 8.33
N ALA A 205 -18.77 -25.29 7.79
CA ALA A 205 -18.74 -24.78 6.43
C ALA A 205 -18.95 -25.90 5.40
N ILE A 206 -18.28 -27.05 5.58
CA ILE A 206 -18.46 -28.21 4.72
C ILE A 206 -19.89 -28.76 4.83
N ARG A 207 -20.41 -28.96 6.05
CA ARG A 207 -21.75 -29.53 6.28
C ARG A 207 -22.89 -28.64 5.78
N LYS A 208 -22.79 -27.33 5.98
CA LYS A 208 -23.82 -26.34 5.61
C LYS A 208 -23.56 -25.70 4.23
N ARG A 209 -22.56 -26.18 3.47
CA ARG A 209 -22.13 -25.61 2.18
C ARG A 209 -21.86 -24.10 2.23
N TRP A 210 -21.22 -23.62 3.29
CA TRP A 210 -20.85 -22.21 3.40
C TRP A 210 -19.65 -21.89 2.50
N ARG A 211 -19.81 -20.85 1.68
CA ARG A 211 -18.78 -20.38 0.74
C ARG A 211 -17.80 -19.40 1.40
N VAL A 212 -17.02 -19.87 2.35
CA VAL A 212 -16.08 -19.07 3.15
C VAL A 212 -14.97 -18.44 2.29
N LEU A 213 -14.36 -19.20 1.36
CA LEU A 213 -13.30 -18.71 0.46
C LEU A 213 -13.82 -17.66 -0.52
N SER A 214 -15.01 -17.87 -1.11
CA SER A 214 -15.63 -16.90 -2.01
C SER A 214 -16.01 -15.60 -1.29
N VAL A 215 -16.56 -15.70 -0.07
CA VAL A 215 -16.96 -14.53 0.74
C VAL A 215 -15.73 -13.74 1.17
N THR A 216 -14.68 -14.41 1.65
CA THR A 216 -13.43 -13.74 2.02
C THR A 216 -12.74 -13.10 0.82
N ALA A 217 -12.70 -13.78 -0.33
CA ALA A 217 -12.19 -13.21 -1.57
C ALA A 217 -12.99 -11.96 -1.98
N ARG A 218 -14.33 -11.97 -1.88
CA ARG A 218 -15.16 -10.81 -2.19
C ARG A 218 -14.90 -9.63 -1.24
N VAL A 219 -14.71 -9.90 0.05
CA VAL A 219 -14.37 -8.87 1.03
C VAL A 219 -12.98 -8.30 0.75
N LEU A 220 -11.98 -9.15 0.47
CA LEU A 220 -10.63 -8.68 0.10
C LEU A 220 -10.61 -7.93 -1.24
N GLY A 221 -11.47 -8.33 -2.18
CA GLY A 221 -11.64 -7.67 -3.49
C GLY A 221 -12.21 -6.25 -3.39
N ARG A 222 -12.78 -5.86 -2.24
CA ARG A 222 -13.15 -4.46 -1.96
C ARG A 222 -11.93 -3.56 -1.79
N PHE A 223 -10.76 -4.12 -1.47
CA PHE A 223 -9.52 -3.36 -1.36
C PHE A 223 -8.85 -3.22 -2.73
N ARG A 224 -8.66 -1.98 -3.18
CA ARG A 224 -8.11 -1.62 -4.51
C ARG A 224 -6.78 -2.33 -4.87
N TYR A 225 -5.97 -2.70 -3.88
CA TYR A 225 -4.70 -3.42 -4.09
C TYR A 225 -4.90 -4.88 -4.51
N PHE A 226 -5.89 -5.56 -3.93
CA PHE A 226 -6.17 -6.98 -4.22
C PHE A 226 -7.28 -7.15 -5.27
N LYS A 227 -8.00 -6.07 -5.62
CA LYS A 227 -9.10 -6.08 -6.59
C LYS A 227 -8.68 -6.75 -7.91
N SER A 228 -7.60 -6.29 -8.55
CA SER A 228 -7.15 -6.85 -9.84
C SER A 228 -6.67 -8.30 -9.74
N LEU A 229 -6.06 -8.69 -8.61
CA LEU A 229 -5.59 -10.06 -8.38
C LEU A 229 -6.79 -11.02 -8.15
N ILE A 230 -7.77 -10.58 -7.35
CA ILE A 230 -8.93 -11.39 -6.99
C ILE A 230 -9.91 -11.49 -8.15
N GLU A 231 -10.13 -10.41 -8.91
CA GLU A 231 -10.96 -10.44 -10.12
C GLU A 231 -10.39 -11.40 -11.17
N ARG A 232 -9.06 -11.46 -11.29
CA ARG A 232 -8.37 -12.40 -12.19
C ARG A 232 -8.52 -13.87 -11.78
N GLU A 233 -8.47 -14.16 -10.48
CA GLU A 233 -8.44 -15.55 -9.97
C GLU A 233 -9.80 -16.01 -9.40
N CYS A 234 -10.85 -15.19 -9.52
CA CYS A 234 -12.17 -15.42 -8.92
C CYS A 234 -12.80 -16.76 -9.38
N SER A 235 -12.66 -17.09 -10.66
CA SER A 235 -13.18 -18.34 -11.24
C SER A 235 -12.50 -19.58 -10.65
N LEU A 236 -11.20 -19.51 -10.35
CA LEU A 236 -10.45 -20.60 -9.73
C LEU A 236 -10.83 -20.76 -8.25
N ILE A 237 -11.00 -19.66 -7.51
CA ILE A 237 -11.45 -19.71 -6.10
C ILE A 237 -12.83 -20.37 -5.99
N HIS A 238 -13.77 -19.98 -6.86
CA HIS A 238 -15.10 -20.59 -6.92
C HIS A 238 -15.03 -22.08 -7.29
N SER A 239 -14.20 -22.45 -8.26
CA SER A 239 -14.04 -23.85 -8.69
C SER A 239 -13.48 -24.74 -7.59
N VAL A 240 -12.43 -24.29 -6.90
CA VAL A 240 -11.81 -25.03 -5.79
C VAL A 240 -12.78 -25.18 -4.61
N GLU A 241 -13.47 -24.11 -4.23
CA GLU A 241 -14.41 -24.15 -3.10
C GLU A 241 -15.62 -25.04 -3.39
N ASN A 242 -16.26 -24.89 -4.56
CA ASN A 242 -17.38 -25.75 -4.93
C ASN A 242 -16.96 -27.22 -4.97
N SER A 243 -15.79 -27.52 -5.52
CA SER A 243 -15.28 -28.90 -5.56
C SER A 243 -15.02 -29.48 -4.16
N LEU A 244 -14.55 -28.67 -3.20
CA LEU A 244 -14.35 -29.10 -1.82
C LEU A 244 -15.69 -29.40 -1.13
N LEU A 245 -16.67 -28.52 -1.30
CA LEU A 245 -18.00 -28.71 -0.74
C LEU A 245 -18.70 -29.92 -1.39
N ASP A 246 -18.61 -30.07 -2.71
CA ASP A 246 -19.22 -31.17 -3.45
C ASP A 246 -18.55 -32.51 -3.17
N PHE A 247 -17.24 -32.56 -2.91
CA PHE A 247 -16.53 -33.81 -2.59
C PHE A 247 -17.07 -34.48 -1.31
N TYR A 248 -17.47 -33.70 -0.30
CA TYR A 248 -18.12 -34.22 0.91
C TYR A 248 -19.52 -34.79 0.65
N HIS A 249 -20.29 -34.12 -0.21
CA HIS A 249 -21.71 -34.46 -0.44
C HIS A 249 -21.92 -35.53 -1.52
N LEU A 250 -21.13 -35.51 -2.60
CA LEU A 250 -21.27 -36.42 -3.73
C LEU A 250 -20.52 -37.74 -3.50
N THR A 251 -19.38 -37.70 -2.81
CA THR A 251 -18.52 -38.88 -2.59
C THR A 251 -17.99 -38.98 -1.16
N PRO A 252 -18.87 -39.15 -0.15
CA PRO A 252 -18.49 -39.12 1.27
C PRO A 252 -17.47 -40.22 1.64
N GLY A 253 -17.52 -41.38 0.99
CA GLY A 253 -16.55 -42.46 1.22
C GLY A 253 -15.12 -42.06 0.86
N SER A 254 -14.93 -41.49 -0.33
CA SER A 254 -13.63 -40.96 -0.79
C SER A 254 -13.14 -39.80 0.08
N PHE A 255 -14.07 -38.96 0.55
CA PHE A 255 -13.78 -37.87 1.48
C PHE A 255 -13.14 -38.39 2.77
N TRP A 256 -13.84 -39.29 3.48
CA TRP A 256 -13.35 -39.83 4.73
C TRP A 256 -12.11 -40.69 4.54
N ALA A 257 -12.02 -41.46 3.45
CA ALA A 257 -10.81 -42.24 3.14
C ALA A 257 -9.56 -41.34 2.96
N SER A 258 -9.67 -40.25 2.20
CA SER A 258 -8.57 -39.30 2.02
C SER A 258 -8.21 -38.56 3.33
N PHE A 259 -9.22 -38.19 4.13
CA PHE A 259 -9.00 -37.57 5.44
C PHE A 259 -8.30 -38.52 6.43
N VAL A 260 -8.73 -39.78 6.52
CA VAL A 260 -8.13 -40.80 7.39
C VAL A 260 -6.71 -41.14 6.96
N LEU A 261 -6.43 -41.25 5.66
CA LEU A 261 -5.05 -41.44 5.18
C LEU A 261 -4.15 -40.25 5.52
N ASN A 262 -4.67 -39.02 5.42
CA ASN A 262 -3.95 -37.83 5.87
C ASN A 262 -3.71 -37.84 7.39
N LEU A 263 -4.69 -38.28 8.19
CA LEU A 263 -4.53 -38.47 9.64
C LEU A 263 -3.46 -39.53 9.95
N ALA A 264 -3.46 -40.66 9.24
CA ALA A 264 -2.46 -41.71 9.35
C ALA A 264 -1.05 -41.21 9.02
N CYS A 265 -0.91 -40.26 8.08
CA CYS A 265 0.38 -39.62 7.79
C CYS A 265 0.92 -38.82 8.99
N HIS A 266 0.05 -38.17 9.77
CA HIS A 266 0.44 -37.47 10.99
C HIS A 266 0.76 -38.45 12.12
N VAL A 267 0.00 -39.53 12.26
CA VAL A 267 0.31 -40.61 13.21
C VAL A 267 1.67 -41.25 12.88
N ALA A 268 1.98 -41.47 11.61
CA ALA A 268 3.29 -41.95 11.18
C ALA A 268 4.41 -40.97 11.56
N ALA A 269 4.18 -39.66 11.53
CA ALA A 269 5.15 -38.67 11.99
C ALA A 269 5.34 -38.70 13.52
N VAL A 270 4.27 -38.94 14.29
CA VAL A 270 4.36 -39.15 15.75
C VAL A 270 5.17 -40.42 16.06
N PHE A 271 4.89 -41.50 15.32
CA PHE A 271 5.63 -42.75 15.46
C PHE A 271 7.10 -42.61 15.06
N GLU A 272 7.41 -41.78 14.05
CA GLU A 272 8.79 -41.45 13.70
C GLU A 272 9.54 -40.81 14.87
N VAL A 273 8.92 -39.84 15.56
CA VAL A 273 9.50 -39.20 16.76
C VAL A 273 9.70 -40.22 17.86
N PHE A 274 8.71 -41.08 18.12
CA PHE A 274 8.79 -42.15 19.10
C PHE A 274 9.94 -43.13 18.77
N LEU A 275 10.02 -43.58 17.52
CA LEU A 275 11.05 -44.51 17.04
C LEU A 275 12.45 -43.93 17.24
N ILE A 276 12.68 -42.66 16.88
CA ILE A 276 13.99 -42.01 17.04
C ILE A 276 14.36 -41.92 18.53
N LEU A 277 13.43 -41.47 19.37
CA LEU A 277 13.68 -41.36 20.81
C LEU A 277 13.90 -42.71 21.49
N TRP A 278 13.20 -43.75 21.04
CA TRP A 278 13.38 -45.12 21.49
C TRP A 278 14.75 -45.69 21.06
N LEU A 279 15.17 -45.45 19.81
CA LEU A 279 16.51 -45.83 19.32
C LEU A 279 17.64 -45.12 20.08
N LEU A 280 17.39 -43.90 20.56
CA LEU A 280 18.33 -43.16 21.41
C LEU A 280 18.34 -43.65 22.88
N GLY A 281 17.62 -44.72 23.21
CA GLY A 281 17.56 -45.29 24.56
C GLY A 281 16.76 -44.47 25.56
N THR A 282 15.96 -43.50 25.11
CA THR A 282 15.18 -42.63 25.99
C THR A 282 13.80 -43.20 26.28
N LYS A 283 13.37 -43.15 27.55
CA LYS A 283 12.07 -43.66 27.99
C LYS A 283 10.97 -42.60 27.79
N VAL A 284 10.59 -42.36 26.54
CA VAL A 284 9.50 -41.43 26.19
C VAL A 284 8.26 -42.22 25.80
N SER A 285 7.10 -41.88 26.40
CA SER A 285 5.83 -42.51 26.04
C SER A 285 5.33 -42.05 24.67
N LEU A 286 4.42 -42.81 24.05
CA LEU A 286 3.78 -42.39 22.80
C LEU A 286 3.07 -41.03 22.94
N LEU A 287 2.50 -40.75 24.13
CA LEU A 287 1.90 -39.46 24.46
C LEU A 287 2.93 -38.32 24.50
N GLY A 288 4.14 -38.59 25.01
CA GLY A 288 5.26 -37.66 24.95
C GLY A 288 5.72 -37.39 23.52
N ALA A 289 5.81 -38.42 22.67
CA ALA A 289 6.15 -38.25 21.25
C ALA A 289 5.09 -37.43 20.49
N LEU A 290 3.80 -37.63 20.81
CA LEU A 290 2.70 -36.83 20.27
C LEU A 290 2.83 -35.34 20.67
N ALA A 291 3.14 -35.09 21.94
CA ALA A 291 3.35 -33.75 22.45
C ALA A 291 4.57 -33.06 21.79
N VAL A 292 5.68 -33.80 21.61
CA VAL A 292 6.86 -33.32 20.88
C VAL A 292 6.49 -32.97 19.42
N GLU A 293 5.80 -33.86 18.70
CA GLU A 293 5.41 -33.61 17.30
C GLU A 293 4.47 -32.41 17.16
N ALA A 294 3.52 -32.21 18.09
CA ALA A 294 2.64 -31.04 18.09
C ALA A 294 3.42 -29.73 18.31
N LEU A 295 4.36 -29.70 19.25
CA LEU A 295 5.23 -28.55 19.47
C LEU A 295 6.17 -28.31 18.26
N THR A 296 6.68 -29.37 17.64
CA THR A 296 7.50 -29.27 16.42
C THR A 296 6.73 -28.67 15.24
N LYS A 297 5.42 -28.95 15.12
CA LYS A 297 4.57 -28.28 14.11
C LYS A 297 4.47 -26.77 14.34
N LEU A 298 4.39 -26.31 15.59
CA LEU A 298 4.41 -24.87 15.91
C LEU A 298 5.76 -24.24 15.56
N VAL A 299 6.87 -24.91 15.87
CA VAL A 299 8.22 -24.47 15.48
C VAL A 299 8.33 -24.34 13.96
N ASN A 300 7.76 -25.28 13.20
CA ASN A 300 7.76 -25.23 11.73
C ASN A 300 6.98 -24.04 11.16
N ILE A 301 5.85 -23.67 11.79
CA ILE A 301 5.07 -22.49 11.41
C ILE A 301 5.87 -21.21 11.71
N ALA A 302 6.49 -21.09 12.88
CA ALA A 302 7.35 -19.95 13.20
C ALA A 302 8.58 -19.89 12.29
N GLY A 303 9.08 -21.04 11.86
CA GLY A 303 10.25 -21.18 11.00
C GLY A 303 10.04 -20.75 9.55
N THR A 304 8.81 -20.62 9.03
CA THR A 304 8.55 -20.42 7.59
C THR A 304 9.23 -19.20 6.96
N PHE A 305 9.59 -18.21 7.78
CA PHE A 305 10.29 -17.00 7.36
C PHE A 305 11.80 -17.21 7.12
N ASN A 306 12.34 -18.31 7.64
CA ASN A 306 13.73 -18.71 7.51
C ASN A 306 13.86 -19.78 6.41
N PRO A 307 14.64 -19.54 5.34
CA PRO A 307 14.83 -20.52 4.26
C PRO A 307 15.26 -21.89 4.80
N GLY A 308 14.51 -22.95 4.48
CA GLY A 308 14.78 -24.32 4.94
C GLY A 308 14.69 -24.54 6.46
N ASN A 309 14.09 -23.62 7.22
CA ASN A 309 13.98 -23.66 8.69
C ASN A 309 15.33 -23.95 9.41
N ILE A 310 16.47 -23.57 8.82
CA ILE A 310 17.80 -23.92 9.34
C ILE A 310 18.07 -23.17 10.66
N GLY A 311 18.35 -23.89 11.74
CA GLY A 311 18.63 -23.32 13.07
C GLY A 311 17.38 -23.07 13.90
N THR A 312 16.25 -22.69 13.29
CA THR A 312 14.96 -22.54 14.00
C THR A 312 14.36 -23.90 14.36
N TYR A 313 14.41 -24.86 13.44
CA TYR A 313 13.92 -26.22 13.66
C TYR A 313 14.75 -26.96 14.73
N GLU A 314 16.07 -26.88 14.64
CA GLU A 314 17.01 -27.53 15.57
C GLU A 314 16.91 -26.90 16.96
N GLY A 315 16.94 -25.56 17.04
CA GLY A 315 16.81 -24.85 18.32
C GLY A 315 15.47 -25.09 19.00
N GLY A 316 14.37 -25.08 18.23
CA GLY A 316 13.04 -25.41 18.74
C GLY A 316 12.96 -26.85 19.27
N THR A 317 13.51 -27.82 18.53
CA THR A 317 13.50 -29.23 18.96
C THR A 317 14.38 -29.47 20.18
N MET A 318 15.52 -28.77 20.31
CA MET A 318 16.35 -28.80 21.53
C MET A 318 15.61 -28.24 22.75
N LEU A 319 14.85 -27.16 22.57
CA LEU A 319 14.05 -26.55 23.64
C LEU A 319 12.91 -27.48 24.06
N ILE A 320 12.20 -28.07 23.09
CA ILE A 320 11.16 -29.06 23.34
C ILE A 320 11.74 -30.25 24.12
N ALA A 321 12.88 -30.81 23.69
CA ALA A 321 13.53 -31.92 24.38
C ALA A 321 13.83 -31.58 25.86
N LYS A 322 14.35 -30.39 26.13
CA LYS A 322 14.59 -29.91 27.50
C LYS A 322 13.31 -29.81 28.34
N MET A 323 12.18 -29.43 27.74
CA MET A 323 10.90 -29.38 28.45
C MET A 323 10.46 -30.76 28.93
N PHE A 324 10.83 -31.83 28.22
CA PHE A 324 10.60 -33.22 28.62
C PHE A 324 11.73 -33.81 29.48
N GLY A 325 12.64 -32.97 30.00
CA GLY A 325 13.77 -33.42 30.82
C GLY A 325 14.87 -34.14 30.04
N LEU A 326 14.85 -34.10 28.71
CA LEU A 326 15.88 -34.70 27.86
C LEU A 326 17.05 -33.74 27.65
N SER A 327 18.21 -34.30 27.27
CA SER A 327 19.39 -33.50 26.98
C SER A 327 19.20 -32.65 25.71
N ALA A 328 19.91 -31.51 25.65
CA ALA A 328 19.94 -30.68 24.45
C ALA A 328 20.50 -31.45 23.23
N ALA A 329 21.46 -32.36 23.46
CA ALA A 329 22.05 -33.20 22.43
C ALA A 329 21.03 -34.21 21.86
N THR A 330 20.16 -34.78 22.71
CA THR A 330 19.07 -35.67 22.27
C THR A 330 18.09 -34.94 21.35
N GLY A 331 17.68 -33.72 21.72
CA GLY A 331 16.80 -32.89 20.89
C GLY A 331 17.44 -32.48 19.57
N LEU A 332 18.73 -32.14 19.58
CA LEU A 332 19.49 -31.84 18.37
C LEU A 332 19.62 -33.07 17.46
N THR A 333 19.89 -34.24 18.03
CA THR A 333 19.99 -35.52 17.30
C THR A 333 18.65 -35.89 16.67
N LEU A 334 17.54 -35.75 17.39
CA LEU A 334 16.19 -35.94 16.85
C LEU A 334 15.95 -35.03 15.62
N ALA A 335 16.27 -33.74 15.73
CA ALA A 335 16.12 -32.81 14.61
C ALA A 335 17.01 -33.20 13.41
N PHE A 336 18.27 -33.56 13.69
CA PHE A 336 19.25 -33.93 12.66
C PHE A 336 18.85 -35.20 11.91
N VAL A 337 18.39 -36.24 12.61
CA VAL A 337 17.94 -37.51 12.01
C VAL A 337 16.75 -37.29 11.08
N ARG A 338 15.75 -36.51 11.50
CA ARG A 338 14.59 -36.18 10.67
C ARG A 338 14.99 -35.35 9.45
N ARG A 339 16.03 -34.52 9.57
CA ARG A 339 16.60 -33.74 8.47
C ARG A 339 17.37 -34.62 7.48
N LEU A 340 18.19 -35.55 7.94
CA LEU A 340 18.86 -36.53 7.06
C LEU A 340 17.84 -37.34 6.25
N ARG A 341 16.77 -37.83 6.91
CA ARG A 341 15.64 -38.49 6.25
C ARG A 341 15.02 -37.59 5.17
N ALA A 342 14.75 -36.33 5.49
CA ALA A 342 14.16 -35.39 4.53
C ALA A 342 15.10 -35.11 3.33
N ILE A 343 16.40 -34.96 3.57
CA ILE A 343 17.43 -34.76 2.54
C ILE A 343 17.52 -35.98 1.62
N PHE A 344 17.50 -37.19 2.19
CA PHE A 344 17.50 -38.44 1.42
C PHE A 344 16.33 -38.48 0.44
N TRP A 345 15.09 -38.27 0.92
CA TRP A 345 13.89 -38.28 0.08
C TRP A 345 13.83 -37.09 -0.88
N ALA A 346 14.42 -35.95 -0.54
CA ALA A 346 14.59 -34.83 -1.46
C ALA A 346 15.56 -35.18 -2.61
N GLY A 347 16.63 -35.92 -2.32
CA GLY A 347 17.54 -36.47 -3.34
C GLY A 347 16.82 -37.43 -4.30
N VAL A 348 16.01 -38.35 -3.75
CA VAL A 348 15.15 -39.24 -4.55
C VAL A 348 14.17 -38.43 -5.40
N GLY A 349 13.53 -37.40 -4.84
CA GLY A 349 12.63 -36.50 -5.55
C GLY A 349 13.31 -35.71 -6.68
N GLY A 350 14.54 -35.24 -6.47
CA GLY A 350 15.36 -34.60 -7.50
C GLY A 350 15.68 -35.54 -8.67
N LEU A 351 15.98 -36.81 -8.37
CA LEU A 351 16.16 -37.85 -9.39
C LEU A 351 14.86 -38.10 -10.17
N CYS A 352 13.71 -38.21 -9.48
CA CYS A 352 12.40 -38.33 -10.12
C CYS A 352 12.12 -37.13 -11.06
N LEU A 353 12.45 -35.91 -10.63
CA LEU A 353 12.28 -34.71 -11.46
C LEU A 353 13.14 -34.76 -12.73
N ALA A 354 14.40 -35.20 -12.61
CA ALA A 354 15.29 -35.36 -13.76
C ALA A 354 14.79 -36.40 -14.76
N VAL A 355 14.25 -37.53 -14.27
CA VAL A 355 13.63 -38.57 -15.12
C VAL A 355 12.38 -38.06 -15.81
N LEU A 356 11.50 -37.35 -15.10
CA LEU A 356 10.27 -36.77 -15.64
C LEU A 356 10.56 -35.67 -16.68
N ALA A 357 11.59 -34.85 -16.46
CA ALA A 357 12.02 -33.80 -17.39
C ALA A 357 12.57 -34.39 -18.71
N LYS A 358 13.28 -35.52 -18.67
CA LYS A 358 13.76 -36.24 -19.86
C LYS A 358 12.63 -36.83 -20.70
N SER A 359 11.53 -37.26 -20.08
CA SER A 359 10.35 -37.79 -20.78
C SER A 359 9.60 -36.73 -21.60
N LYS A 360 9.60 -35.47 -21.17
CA LYS A 360 8.96 -34.35 -21.88
C LYS A 360 9.74 -33.91 -23.12
N LYS A 361 11.06 -33.99 -23.08
CA LYS A 361 11.95 -33.62 -24.21
C LYS A 361 11.87 -34.61 -25.39
N ARG A 362 11.35 -35.82 -25.18
CA ARG A 362 11.19 -36.87 -26.20
C ARG A 362 9.85 -36.80 -26.96
N SER A 363 8.90 -35.96 -26.52
CA SER A 363 7.52 -35.89 -27.05
C SER A 363 7.21 -34.60 -27.84
N SER A 364 8.21 -33.78 -28.15
CA SER A 364 8.04 -32.60 -29.01
C SER A 364 9.13 -32.47 -30.07
N PRO A 365 8.94 -33.13 -31.23
CA PRO A 365 9.43 -32.61 -32.50
C PRO A 365 8.23 -32.41 -33.42
N ILE A 366 7.92 -31.16 -33.79
CA ILE A 366 7.27 -30.70 -35.03
C ILE A 366 6.81 -29.26 -34.79
N GLU A 367 7.00 -28.42 -35.81
CA GLU A 367 6.73 -26.97 -35.90
C GLU A 367 7.81 -26.01 -35.38
N GLU A 368 8.92 -25.97 -36.12
CA GLU A 368 9.63 -24.71 -36.34
C GLU A 368 10.04 -24.62 -37.82
N ASN A 369 9.12 -24.17 -38.67
CA ASN A 369 9.44 -23.70 -40.03
C ASN A 369 8.27 -22.89 -40.62
N THR A 370 8.29 -21.58 -40.40
CA THR A 370 7.76 -20.55 -41.31
C THR A 370 8.07 -19.18 -40.70
N ARG A 371 9.24 -18.61 -41.01
CA ARG A 371 9.43 -17.15 -40.97
C ARG A 371 9.22 -16.65 -42.39
N PHE A 372 8.05 -16.07 -42.62
CA PHE A 372 7.81 -15.18 -43.75
C PHE A 372 8.12 -13.75 -43.32
N GLU A 373 8.75 -13.03 -44.22
CA GLU A 373 9.14 -11.63 -44.14
C GLU A 373 7.92 -10.70 -44.04
N SER A 374 8.05 -9.65 -43.24
CA SER A 374 7.44 -8.35 -43.53
C SER A 374 8.09 -7.30 -42.64
N GLY A 375 8.88 -6.43 -43.27
CA GLY A 375 9.49 -5.28 -42.61
C GLY A 375 8.44 -4.25 -42.20
N HIS A 376 8.62 -3.69 -41.01
CA HIS A 376 8.19 -2.33 -40.70
C HIS A 376 9.20 -1.70 -39.75
N THR A 377 9.92 -0.73 -40.31
CA THR A 377 10.81 0.21 -39.63
C THR A 377 9.98 1.06 -38.68
N ILE A 378 10.21 0.94 -37.37
CA ILE A 378 9.69 1.87 -36.37
C ILE A 378 10.87 2.67 -35.83
N MET A 379 10.88 3.96 -36.16
CA MET A 379 11.77 4.99 -35.64
C MET A 379 11.67 5.09 -34.11
N LYS A 380 12.83 5.18 -33.48
CA LYS A 380 13.04 5.47 -32.06
C LYS A 380 12.91 6.98 -31.85
N ILE A 381 11.98 7.42 -31.00
CA ILE A 381 11.95 8.80 -30.48
C ILE A 381 12.63 8.77 -29.11
N GLU A 382 13.77 9.46 -29.00
CA GLU A 382 14.44 9.78 -27.75
C GLU A 382 13.72 10.92 -27.02
N PRO A 383 13.69 10.94 -25.68
CA PRO A 383 13.18 12.09 -24.95
C PRO A 383 14.25 13.19 -24.91
N ALA A 384 13.95 14.32 -25.53
CA ALA A 384 14.74 15.55 -25.40
C ALA A 384 14.59 16.11 -23.97
N VAL A 385 15.72 16.15 -23.25
CA VAL A 385 15.89 16.92 -22.02
C VAL A 385 16.27 18.34 -22.45
N LYS A 386 15.36 19.31 -22.25
CA LYS A 386 15.71 20.74 -22.29
C LYS A 386 16.17 21.16 -20.90
N GLU A 387 17.43 21.56 -20.80
CA GLU A 387 17.97 22.32 -19.68
C GLU A 387 17.35 23.73 -19.69
N SER A 388 16.86 24.18 -18.55
CA SER A 388 16.41 25.56 -18.32
C SER A 388 17.40 26.26 -17.37
N PRO A 389 17.95 27.44 -17.71
CA PRO A 389 18.86 28.17 -16.84
C PRO A 389 18.10 28.97 -15.77
N ILE A 390 18.59 28.81 -14.54
CA ILE A 390 18.82 29.77 -13.45
C ILE A 390 17.99 31.08 -13.45
N THR A 391 17.08 31.12 -12.46
CA THR A 391 16.65 32.24 -11.59
C THR A 391 16.62 33.66 -12.16
N SER A 392 15.42 34.08 -12.52
CA SER A 392 14.92 35.43 -12.24
C SER A 392 13.72 35.29 -11.29
N GLU A 393 13.60 36.21 -10.32
CA GLU A 393 12.38 36.37 -9.52
C GLU A 393 11.16 36.45 -10.46
N PRO A 394 10.00 35.85 -10.12
CA PRO A 394 8.83 35.92 -10.99
C PRO A 394 8.43 37.39 -11.14
N ALA A 395 8.53 37.90 -12.36
CA ALA A 395 7.90 39.17 -12.72
C ALA A 395 6.42 39.03 -12.35
N VAL A 396 5.94 39.90 -11.46
CA VAL A 396 4.52 39.94 -11.08
C VAL A 396 3.77 40.51 -12.28
N HIS A 397 3.34 39.64 -13.19
CA HIS A 397 2.49 40.03 -14.31
C HIS A 397 1.12 40.45 -13.76
N SER A 398 0.82 41.74 -13.84
CA SER A 398 -0.48 42.29 -13.47
C SER A 398 -1.54 41.84 -14.46
N HIS A 399 -2.56 41.12 -13.98
CA HIS A 399 -3.70 40.70 -14.80
C HIS A 399 -5.02 41.10 -14.16
N ILE A 400 -6.02 41.31 -15.02
CA ILE A 400 -7.42 41.51 -14.62
C ILE A 400 -8.16 40.21 -14.84
N ALA A 401 -8.94 39.79 -13.86
CA ALA A 401 -9.79 38.64 -14.01
C ALA A 401 -11.24 39.07 -14.24
N VAL A 402 -11.85 38.56 -15.31
CA VAL A 402 -13.25 38.79 -15.66
C VAL A 402 -13.99 37.46 -15.48
N ILE A 403 -14.96 37.42 -14.57
CA ILE A 403 -15.75 36.21 -14.28
C ILE A 403 -17.17 36.41 -14.79
N LEU A 404 -17.62 35.51 -15.65
CA LEU A 404 -18.99 35.50 -16.15
C LEU A 404 -19.87 34.68 -15.20
N ALA A 405 -20.68 35.34 -14.38
CA ALA A 405 -21.48 34.68 -13.35
C ALA A 405 -22.55 33.74 -13.92
N ASN A 406 -23.13 34.11 -15.06
CA ASN A 406 -24.08 33.29 -15.81
C ASN A 406 -23.52 33.07 -17.22
N ASN A 407 -23.64 31.86 -17.78
CA ASN A 407 -23.44 31.67 -19.20
C ASN A 407 -24.67 32.27 -19.92
N LEU A 408 -24.52 33.53 -20.33
CA LEU A 408 -25.57 34.35 -20.92
C LEU A 408 -26.06 33.66 -22.21
N GLY A 409 -27.21 32.99 -22.16
CA GLY A 409 -27.87 32.41 -23.34
C GLY A 409 -28.53 31.02 -23.21
N ALA A 410 -28.27 30.23 -22.16
CA ALA A 410 -28.83 28.86 -22.06
C ALA A 410 -29.89 28.70 -20.96
N PHE A 411 -31.12 28.30 -21.35
CA PHE A 411 -32.18 27.86 -20.43
C PHE A 411 -31.83 26.49 -19.84
N GLY A 412 -31.34 26.47 -18.60
CA GLY A 412 -31.15 25.24 -17.81
C GLY A 412 -29.93 25.30 -16.90
N PHE A 413 -30.17 25.24 -15.59
CA PHE A 413 -29.19 25.07 -14.49
C PHE A 413 -27.90 25.92 -14.45
N ALA A 414 -27.68 26.87 -15.35
CA ALA A 414 -26.53 27.79 -15.37
C ALA A 414 -26.59 28.87 -14.26
N SER A 415 -27.04 28.49 -13.06
CA SER A 415 -26.96 29.33 -11.87
C SER A 415 -25.56 29.18 -11.24
N PRO A 416 -24.88 30.27 -10.84
CA PRO A 416 -23.58 30.25 -10.16
C PRO A 416 -23.64 29.76 -8.70
N MET A 417 -24.85 29.51 -8.19
CA MET A 417 -25.13 29.28 -6.78
C MET A 417 -25.07 27.83 -6.27
N PRO A 418 -25.08 26.75 -7.09
CA PRO A 418 -24.89 25.40 -6.58
C PRO A 418 -23.60 25.31 -5.75
N GLN A 419 -23.69 24.61 -4.63
CA GLN A 419 -22.56 24.48 -3.72
C GLN A 419 -21.74 23.23 -4.03
N VAL A 420 -20.42 23.42 -4.13
CA VAL A 420 -19.42 22.35 -4.23
C VAL A 420 -18.38 22.56 -3.13
N GLY A 421 -18.26 21.59 -2.24
CA GLY A 421 -17.41 21.70 -1.06
C GLY A 421 -17.85 22.80 -0.09
N ALA A 422 -19.16 22.92 0.12
CA ALA A 422 -19.80 23.92 1.00
C ALA A 422 -19.59 25.39 0.61
N LEU A 423 -19.14 25.67 -0.62
CA LEU A 423 -19.06 27.01 -1.20
C LEU A 423 -19.85 27.09 -2.51
N PRO A 424 -20.57 28.19 -2.77
CA PRO A 424 -21.08 28.49 -4.11
C PRO A 424 -19.94 28.49 -5.13
N ILE A 425 -20.20 27.99 -6.34
CA ILE A 425 -19.19 27.87 -7.40
C ILE A 425 -18.60 29.24 -7.73
N LEU A 426 -19.43 30.27 -7.86
CA LEU A 426 -18.96 31.62 -8.16
C LEU A 426 -18.06 32.19 -7.06
N LEU A 427 -18.41 31.99 -5.78
CA LEU A 427 -17.54 32.39 -4.67
C LEU A 427 -16.19 31.67 -4.72
N ARG A 428 -16.19 30.38 -5.05
CA ARG A 428 -14.97 29.58 -5.20
C ARG A 428 -14.10 30.11 -6.34
N THR A 429 -14.69 30.51 -7.47
CA THR A 429 -13.96 31.11 -8.60
C THR A 429 -13.37 32.47 -8.22
N ILE A 430 -14.16 33.36 -7.58
CA ILE A 430 -13.69 34.67 -7.10
C ILE A 430 -12.48 34.53 -6.16
N LEU A 431 -12.59 33.64 -5.16
CA LEU A 431 -11.51 33.38 -4.21
C LEU A 431 -10.29 32.71 -4.85
N GLY A 432 -10.52 31.82 -5.83
CA GLY A 432 -9.45 31.17 -6.60
C GLY A 432 -8.65 32.15 -7.44
N VAL A 433 -9.34 33.09 -8.08
CA VAL A 433 -8.77 34.19 -8.85
C VAL A 433 -7.98 35.16 -7.98
N GLN A 434 -8.55 35.56 -6.83
CA GLN A 434 -7.84 36.39 -5.86
C GLN A 434 -6.50 35.75 -5.45
N LYS A 435 -6.50 34.42 -5.25
CA LYS A 435 -5.30 33.66 -4.91
C LYS A 435 -4.30 33.53 -6.06
N ALA A 436 -4.74 33.66 -7.31
CA ALA A 436 -3.87 33.78 -8.47
C ALA A 436 -3.24 35.17 -8.60
N SER A 437 -3.45 36.07 -7.63
CA SER A 437 -2.92 37.44 -7.56
C SER A 437 -3.50 38.39 -8.61
N ALA A 438 -4.77 38.25 -8.95
CA ALA A 438 -5.49 39.21 -9.79
C ALA A 438 -5.54 40.59 -9.13
N VAL A 439 -5.13 41.63 -9.88
CA VAL A 439 -5.10 43.02 -9.38
C VAL A 439 -6.52 43.56 -9.23
N ARG A 440 -7.38 43.26 -10.20
CA ARG A 440 -8.79 43.65 -10.26
C ARG A 440 -9.64 42.45 -10.66
N ILE A 441 -10.76 42.24 -9.98
CA ILE A 441 -11.69 41.14 -10.24
C ILE A 441 -13.03 41.74 -10.65
N VAL A 442 -13.42 41.57 -11.91
CA VAL A 442 -14.70 42.05 -12.44
C VAL A 442 -15.63 40.86 -12.59
N VAL A 443 -16.81 40.90 -11.95
CA VAL A 443 -17.84 39.88 -12.11
C VAL A 443 -18.96 40.44 -12.98
N ALA A 444 -19.10 39.91 -14.18
CA ALA A 444 -20.19 40.25 -15.09
C ALA A 444 -21.44 39.44 -14.72
N ILE A 445 -22.54 40.13 -14.44
CA ILE A 445 -23.81 39.57 -14.00
C ILE A 445 -24.94 40.14 -14.84
N ASP A 446 -25.95 39.29 -15.10
CA ASP A 446 -27.19 39.71 -15.73
C ASP A 446 -27.95 40.66 -14.80
N ARG A 447 -28.37 41.82 -15.32
CA ARG A 447 -29.10 42.89 -14.60
C ARG A 447 -30.34 42.38 -13.86
N SER A 448 -30.98 41.32 -14.35
CA SER A 448 -32.18 40.74 -13.74
C SER A 448 -31.89 39.85 -12.52
N LYS A 449 -30.78 39.11 -12.53
CA LYS A 449 -30.40 38.12 -11.49
C LYS A 449 -29.29 38.61 -10.55
N GLY A 450 -28.58 39.66 -10.95
CA GLY A 450 -27.43 40.24 -10.26
C GLY A 450 -27.69 40.59 -8.79
N PRO A 451 -28.76 41.33 -8.44
CA PRO A 451 -28.98 41.78 -7.06
C PRO A 451 -29.10 40.62 -6.05
N HIS A 452 -29.78 39.53 -6.43
CA HIS A 452 -29.94 38.36 -5.56
C HIS A 452 -28.63 37.60 -5.33
N ILE A 453 -27.84 37.41 -6.40
CA ILE A 453 -26.53 36.76 -6.33
C ILE A 453 -25.56 37.61 -5.49
N GLN A 454 -25.58 38.92 -5.66
CA GLN A 454 -24.77 39.85 -4.86
C GLN A 454 -25.13 39.78 -3.38
N GLU A 455 -26.43 39.82 -3.03
CA GLU A 455 -26.90 39.75 -1.65
C GLU A 455 -26.45 38.45 -0.97
N GLU A 456 -26.65 37.30 -1.61
CA GLU A 456 -26.27 36.00 -1.05
C GLU A 456 -24.75 35.86 -0.86
N LEU A 457 -23.96 36.39 -1.80
CA LEU A 457 -22.50 36.41 -1.70
C LEU A 457 -21.98 37.40 -0.66
N LEU A 458 -22.62 38.57 -0.51
CA LEU A 458 -22.30 39.56 0.53
C LEU A 458 -22.54 39.01 1.93
N GLN A 459 -23.62 38.24 2.13
CA GLN A 459 -23.92 37.58 3.40
C GLN A 459 -22.82 36.61 3.86
N THR A 460 -22.01 36.08 2.93
CA THR A 460 -20.89 35.22 3.30
C THR A 460 -19.76 35.98 4.01
N GLY A 461 -19.65 37.31 3.79
CA GLY A 461 -18.57 38.13 4.33
C GLY A 461 -17.17 37.80 3.77
N ARG A 462 -17.09 37.06 2.65
CA ARG A 462 -15.84 36.53 2.10
C ARG A 462 -15.38 37.21 0.81
N LEU A 463 -16.10 38.23 0.34
CA LEU A 463 -15.77 38.88 -0.92
C LEU A 463 -14.50 39.74 -0.82
N PRO A 464 -13.61 39.68 -1.83
CA PRO A 464 -12.42 40.52 -1.87
C PRO A 464 -12.75 42.01 -2.02
N ARG A 465 -11.84 42.87 -1.56
CA ARG A 465 -12.01 44.34 -1.65
C ARG A 465 -11.80 44.89 -3.06
N ASN A 466 -11.03 44.19 -3.90
CA ASN A 466 -10.77 44.53 -5.29
C ASN A 466 -11.77 43.88 -6.27
N LEU A 467 -12.96 43.53 -5.76
CA LEU A 467 -14.07 43.00 -6.53
C LEU A 467 -14.97 44.13 -7.02
N GLU A 468 -15.28 44.11 -8.30
CA GLU A 468 -16.22 45.01 -8.94
C GLU A 468 -17.32 44.23 -9.65
N TRP A 469 -18.52 44.78 -9.60
CA TRP A 469 -19.70 44.21 -10.24
C TRP A 469 -19.98 44.97 -11.52
N CYS A 470 -20.14 44.25 -12.63
CA CYS A 470 -20.50 44.80 -13.93
C CYS A 470 -21.85 44.23 -14.35
N ASP A 471 -22.85 45.11 -14.45
CA ASP A 471 -24.16 44.72 -14.99
C ASP A 471 -24.04 44.58 -16.51
N PHE A 472 -24.34 43.40 -17.02
CA PHE A 472 -24.26 43.08 -18.43
C PHE A 472 -25.65 42.74 -18.97
N ASP A 473 -26.07 43.46 -20.02
CA ASP A 473 -27.29 43.18 -20.76
C ASP A 473 -26.94 42.64 -22.16
N SER A 474 -27.26 41.36 -22.40
CA SER A 474 -27.01 40.70 -23.68
C SER A 474 -27.78 41.30 -24.86
N MET A 475 -28.79 42.14 -24.59
CA MET A 475 -29.54 42.86 -25.63
C MET A 475 -28.89 44.19 -26.04
N GLU A 476 -28.05 44.79 -25.19
CA GLU A 476 -27.46 46.11 -25.39
C GLU A 476 -25.97 46.06 -25.74
N ALA A 477 -25.23 45.06 -25.25
CA ALA A 477 -23.78 44.97 -25.42
C ALA A 477 -23.32 43.54 -25.76
N SER A 478 -22.22 43.45 -26.53
CA SER A 478 -21.54 42.18 -26.82
C SER A 478 -20.43 41.88 -25.80
N LEU A 479 -20.10 40.62 -25.57
CA LEU A 479 -19.01 40.23 -24.67
C LEU A 479 -17.65 40.83 -25.11
N PRO A 480 -17.30 40.85 -26.41
CA PRO A 480 -16.05 41.48 -26.88
C PRO A 480 -16.00 43.00 -26.66
N SER A 481 -17.13 43.72 -26.74
CA SER A 481 -17.15 45.16 -26.46
C SER A 481 -16.80 45.46 -24.99
N LEU A 482 -17.33 44.67 -24.05
CA LEU A 482 -16.97 44.78 -22.62
C LEU A 482 -15.48 44.51 -22.39
N LEU A 483 -14.93 43.47 -23.03
CA LEU A 483 -13.52 43.13 -22.90
C LEU A 483 -12.60 44.23 -23.47
N GLY A 484 -12.98 44.86 -24.58
CA GLY A 484 -12.24 45.99 -25.15
C GLY A 484 -12.24 47.22 -24.26
N GLU A 485 -13.38 47.53 -23.63
CA GLU A 485 -13.50 48.62 -22.65
C GLU A 485 -12.58 48.36 -21.45
N LEU A 486 -12.68 47.19 -20.83
CA LEU A 486 -11.83 46.81 -19.69
C LEU A 486 -10.33 46.75 -20.05
N ALA A 487 -9.99 46.35 -21.28
CA ALA A 487 -8.61 46.36 -21.77
C ALA A 487 -8.07 47.76 -22.06
N SER A 488 -8.94 48.74 -22.30
CA SER A 488 -8.53 50.13 -22.49
C SER A 488 -8.11 50.81 -21.18
N GLU A 489 -8.65 50.36 -20.05
CA GLU A 489 -8.50 50.99 -18.74
C GLU A 489 -7.19 50.62 -18.00
N VAL A 490 -6.47 49.57 -18.40
CA VAL A 490 -5.37 49.00 -17.59
C VAL A 490 -4.21 48.45 -18.43
N ASP A 491 -3.00 48.52 -17.87
CA ASP A 491 -1.80 47.89 -18.41
C ASP A 491 -1.65 46.44 -17.89
N GLY A 492 -2.09 45.47 -18.69
CA GLY A 492 -1.99 44.04 -18.38
C GLY A 492 -2.78 43.15 -19.35
N HIS A 493 -2.73 41.83 -19.15
CA HIS A 493 -3.58 40.88 -19.87
C HIS A 493 -4.87 40.59 -19.09
N LEU A 494 -5.91 40.21 -19.82
CA LEU A 494 -7.22 39.87 -19.28
C LEU A 494 -7.35 38.36 -19.18
N VAL A 495 -7.89 37.86 -18.07
CA VAL A 495 -8.20 36.45 -17.88
C VAL A 495 -9.70 36.30 -17.70
N LEU A 496 -10.36 35.72 -18.69
CA LEU A 496 -11.79 35.44 -18.70
C LEU A 496 -12.07 34.04 -18.14
N MET A 497 -13.09 33.92 -17.29
CA MET A 497 -13.47 32.67 -16.64
C MET A 497 -14.99 32.46 -16.61
N ALA A 498 -15.43 31.23 -16.87
CA ALA A 498 -16.83 30.84 -16.69
C ALA A 498 -17.12 30.56 -15.20
N GLY A 499 -18.19 31.19 -14.67
CA GLY A 499 -18.66 31.03 -13.29
C GLY A 499 -19.52 29.79 -13.03
N ASP A 500 -19.77 28.96 -14.05
CA ASP A 500 -20.57 27.72 -13.98
C ASP A 500 -19.71 26.46 -13.80
N SER A 501 -18.41 26.63 -13.54
CA SER A 501 -17.42 25.56 -13.55
C SER A 501 -16.47 25.63 -12.36
N VAL A 502 -16.02 24.46 -11.88
CA VAL A 502 -15.03 24.33 -10.81
C VAL A 502 -13.69 23.95 -11.43
N TYR A 503 -12.65 24.70 -11.11
CA TYR A 503 -11.30 24.53 -11.66
C TYR A 503 -10.29 24.12 -10.59
N GLN A 504 -9.31 23.30 -10.98
CA GLN A 504 -8.13 23.06 -10.17
C GLN A 504 -7.29 24.36 -10.08
N PRO A 505 -6.76 24.75 -8.89
CA PRO A 505 -6.03 26.00 -8.72
C PRO A 505 -4.81 26.20 -9.64
N SER A 506 -4.22 25.12 -10.15
CA SER A 506 -3.11 25.17 -11.11
C SER A 506 -3.50 25.77 -12.46
N LEU A 507 -4.76 25.59 -12.90
CA LEU A 507 -5.25 26.16 -14.16
C LEU A 507 -5.40 27.69 -14.06
N LEU A 508 -5.91 28.17 -12.93
CA LEU A 508 -6.05 29.60 -12.65
C LEU A 508 -4.67 30.28 -12.59
N ARG A 509 -3.71 29.64 -11.93
CA ARG A 509 -2.32 30.12 -11.89
C ARG A 509 -1.69 30.12 -13.28
N ARG A 510 -1.89 29.07 -14.08
CA ARG A 510 -1.35 28.99 -15.44
C ARG A 510 -1.88 30.10 -16.35
N ALA A 511 -3.17 30.41 -16.26
CA ALA A 511 -3.77 31.52 -17.02
C ALA A 511 -3.28 32.90 -16.54
N ALA A 512 -3.04 33.06 -15.23
CA ALA A 512 -2.47 34.28 -14.66
C ALA A 512 -1.00 34.49 -15.05
N GLU A 513 -0.20 33.42 -15.09
CA GLU A 513 1.24 33.44 -15.44
C GLU A 513 1.51 33.36 -16.96
N TRP A 514 0.47 33.45 -17.80
CA TRP A 514 0.64 33.43 -19.25
C TRP A 514 1.35 34.70 -19.73
N ASP A 515 2.35 34.51 -20.60
CA ASP A 515 3.14 35.58 -21.21
C ASP A 515 2.40 36.07 -22.45
N ALA A 516 1.92 37.32 -22.42
CA ALA A 516 0.91 37.84 -23.35
C ALA A 516 1.38 38.01 -24.82
N GLU A 517 2.54 37.44 -25.18
CA GLU A 517 3.17 37.49 -26.50
C GLU A 517 2.36 36.76 -27.58
N SER A 518 1.66 35.67 -27.25
CA SER A 518 0.92 34.85 -28.23
C SER A 518 -0.48 35.37 -28.58
N GLY A 519 -0.86 36.56 -28.10
CA GLY A 519 -2.14 37.22 -28.40
C GLY A 519 -3.31 36.71 -27.56
N ALA A 520 -3.52 35.40 -27.50
CA ALA A 520 -4.53 34.77 -26.64
C ALA A 520 -4.16 33.32 -26.28
N LEU A 521 -4.59 32.87 -25.09
CA LEU A 521 -4.48 31.50 -24.60
C LEU A 521 -5.87 30.95 -24.29
N ALA A 522 -6.25 29.84 -24.91
CA ALA A 522 -7.49 29.11 -24.61
C ALA A 522 -7.19 27.73 -24.03
N LEU A 523 -7.79 27.41 -22.88
CA LEU A 523 -7.66 26.09 -22.26
C LEU A 523 -8.76 25.15 -22.79
N MET A 524 -8.34 23.99 -23.30
CA MET A 524 -9.21 23.07 -24.06
C MET A 524 -9.13 21.63 -23.53
N ASN A 525 -10.24 20.90 -23.53
CA ASN A 525 -10.25 19.44 -23.32
C ASN A 525 -10.69 18.73 -24.59
N GLY A 526 -9.72 18.21 -25.36
CA GLY A 526 -9.99 17.79 -26.74
C GLY A 526 -10.43 19.01 -27.56
N ASP A 527 -11.64 18.95 -28.13
CA ASP A 527 -12.24 20.04 -28.90
C ASP A 527 -13.18 20.93 -28.05
N GLU A 528 -13.36 20.62 -26.76
CA GLU A 528 -14.26 21.36 -25.86
C GLU A 528 -13.52 22.48 -25.12
N PHE A 529 -14.05 23.70 -25.17
CA PHE A 529 -13.54 24.84 -24.40
C PHE A 529 -13.95 24.73 -22.93
N ILE A 530 -12.98 24.79 -22.01
CA ILE A 530 -13.24 24.51 -20.59
C ILE A 530 -13.76 25.73 -19.82
N GLY A 531 -13.75 26.92 -20.41
CA GLY A 531 -14.22 28.15 -19.77
C GLY A 531 -13.13 29.07 -19.22
N ILE A 532 -11.85 28.88 -19.56
CA ILE A 532 -10.74 29.78 -19.18
C ILE A 532 -10.02 30.26 -20.44
N CYS A 533 -9.90 31.58 -20.60
CA CYS A 533 -9.15 32.22 -21.67
C CYS A 533 -8.31 33.38 -21.12
N ALA A 534 -7.06 33.53 -21.55
CA ALA A 534 -6.26 34.73 -21.34
C ALA A 534 -6.11 35.50 -22.66
N LEU A 535 -6.16 36.83 -22.61
CA LEU A 535 -6.16 37.72 -23.76
C LEU A 535 -5.16 38.85 -23.54
N SER A 536 -4.30 39.10 -24.52
CA SER A 536 -3.48 40.31 -24.52
C SER A 536 -4.37 41.54 -24.70
N ARG A 537 -3.89 42.70 -24.23
CA ARG A 537 -4.59 43.97 -24.39
C ARG A 537 -4.94 44.25 -25.85
N GLU A 538 -3.97 44.07 -26.75
CA GLU A 538 -4.13 44.30 -28.19
C GLU A 538 -5.19 43.38 -28.78
N MET A 539 -5.22 42.11 -28.36
CA MET A 539 -6.21 41.15 -28.83
C MET A 539 -7.62 41.51 -28.35
N ALA A 540 -7.79 41.89 -27.08
CA ALA A 540 -9.07 42.29 -26.52
C ALA A 540 -9.66 43.53 -27.25
N VAL A 541 -8.82 44.53 -27.57
CA VAL A 541 -9.22 45.71 -28.34
C VAL A 541 -9.51 45.36 -29.80
N ASN A 542 -8.72 44.48 -30.43
CA ASN A 542 -8.96 44.06 -31.81
C ASN A 542 -10.28 43.27 -31.94
N LEU A 543 -10.58 42.42 -30.96
CA LEU A 543 -11.86 41.71 -30.89
C LEU A 543 -13.02 42.67 -30.76
N SER A 544 -12.95 43.68 -29.88
CA SER A 544 -14.06 44.64 -29.72
C SER A 544 -14.39 45.38 -31.03
N LEU A 545 -13.40 45.66 -31.86
CA LEU A 545 -13.55 46.32 -33.17
C LEU A 545 -14.11 45.41 -34.28
N ARG A 546 -13.91 44.08 -34.19
CA ARG A 546 -14.27 43.10 -35.24
C ARG A 546 -15.55 42.30 -34.95
N SER A 547 -16.15 42.48 -33.78
CA SER A 547 -17.16 41.56 -33.26
C SER A 547 -18.55 41.73 -33.86
N SER A 548 -19.28 40.61 -33.98
CA SER A 548 -20.71 40.61 -34.31
C SER A 548 -21.55 40.89 -33.05
N PRO A 549 -22.68 41.61 -33.15
CA PRO A 549 -23.54 41.97 -32.01
C PRO A 549 -24.18 40.78 -31.28
N SER A 550 -24.01 39.54 -31.76
CA SER A 550 -24.61 38.32 -31.23
C SER A 550 -23.69 37.45 -30.34
N ALA A 551 -22.43 37.85 -30.10
CA ALA A 551 -21.50 37.08 -29.26
C ALA A 551 -21.71 37.39 -27.76
N CYS A 552 -22.60 36.64 -27.11
CA CYS A 552 -22.99 36.86 -25.72
C CYS A 552 -22.46 35.77 -24.76
N SER A 553 -22.11 34.58 -25.25
CA SER A 553 -21.59 33.49 -24.42
C SER A 553 -20.06 33.34 -24.50
N ILE A 554 -19.48 32.66 -23.51
CA ILE A 554 -18.04 32.36 -23.52
C ILE A 554 -17.66 31.42 -24.68
N ALA A 555 -18.61 30.60 -25.15
CA ALA A 555 -18.43 29.72 -26.30
C ALA A 555 -18.46 30.52 -27.61
N ASP A 556 -19.32 31.52 -27.71
CA ASP A 556 -19.35 32.42 -28.87
C ASP A 556 -18.07 33.23 -28.96
N LEU A 557 -17.55 33.72 -27.82
CA LEU A 557 -16.24 34.38 -27.77
C LEU A 557 -15.14 33.43 -28.23
N HIS A 558 -15.13 32.17 -27.76
CA HIS A 558 -14.15 31.18 -28.21
C HIS A 558 -14.22 30.94 -29.73
N ASN A 559 -15.42 30.91 -30.31
CA ASN A 559 -15.61 30.79 -31.76
C ASN A 559 -15.10 32.03 -32.51
N CYS A 560 -15.36 33.23 -31.99
CA CYS A 560 -14.83 34.49 -32.55
C CYS A 560 -13.29 34.53 -32.45
N LEU A 561 -12.75 34.06 -31.33
CA LEU A 561 -11.33 33.89 -31.10
C LEU A 561 -10.75 32.93 -32.13
N ALA A 562 -11.29 31.71 -32.26
CA ALA A 562 -10.78 30.70 -33.19
C ALA A 562 -10.71 31.16 -34.67
N ALA A 563 -11.49 32.19 -35.04
CA ALA A 563 -11.42 32.83 -36.36
C ALA A 563 -10.20 33.76 -36.55
N VAL A 564 -9.48 34.09 -35.48
CA VAL A 564 -8.27 34.93 -35.45
C VAL A 564 -7.03 34.05 -35.32
N ASN A 565 -6.07 34.18 -36.24
CA ASN A 565 -4.87 33.31 -36.36
C ASN A 565 -3.82 33.45 -35.23
N SER A 566 -4.17 33.93 -34.04
CA SER A 566 -3.24 34.27 -32.95
C SER A 566 -3.71 33.72 -31.61
N ILE A 567 -3.97 32.41 -31.55
CA ILE A 567 -4.38 31.71 -30.32
C ILE A 567 -3.50 30.50 -30.05
N GLU A 568 -3.01 30.44 -28.82
CA GLU A 568 -2.39 29.28 -28.24
C GLU A 568 -3.48 28.40 -27.59
N PHE A 569 -3.55 27.12 -27.98
CA PHE A 569 -4.44 26.14 -27.37
C PHE A 569 -3.63 25.22 -26.45
N GLU A 570 -3.98 25.19 -25.16
CA GLU A 570 -3.35 24.28 -24.20
C GLU A 570 -4.34 23.18 -23.78
N SER A 571 -3.91 21.93 -23.94
CA SER A 571 -4.74 20.77 -23.58
C SER A 571 -4.76 20.55 -22.07
N VAL A 572 -5.97 20.52 -21.51
CA VAL A 572 -6.26 20.32 -20.09
C VAL A 572 -6.95 18.97 -19.90
N PRO A 573 -6.37 18.08 -19.06
CA PRO A 573 -7.01 16.83 -18.68
C PRO A 573 -8.38 17.01 -18.02
N GLU A 574 -9.34 16.14 -18.35
CA GLU A 574 -10.71 16.17 -17.84
C GLU A 574 -10.80 16.11 -16.30
N ASP A 575 -9.78 15.57 -15.62
CA ASP A 575 -9.75 15.48 -14.16
C ASP A 575 -9.48 16.81 -13.47
N LYS A 576 -9.04 17.87 -14.18
CA LYS A 576 -8.67 19.17 -13.60
C LYS A 576 -9.79 20.21 -13.57
N PHE A 577 -10.94 19.93 -14.15
CA PHE A 577 -12.09 20.84 -14.14
C PHE A 577 -13.42 20.08 -14.15
N GLN A 578 -14.52 20.75 -13.80
CA GLN A 578 -15.87 20.22 -13.94
C GLN A 578 -16.87 21.36 -14.15
N ARG A 579 -17.54 21.36 -15.30
CA ARG A 579 -18.70 22.21 -15.57
C ARG A 579 -19.96 21.66 -14.91
N ILE A 580 -20.81 22.54 -14.38
CA ILE A 580 -21.96 22.16 -13.55
C ILE A 580 -23.26 22.71 -14.16
N LEU A 581 -23.98 21.83 -14.85
CA LEU A 581 -25.30 22.07 -15.45
C LEU A 581 -26.36 21.10 -14.88
N SER A 582 -25.96 20.17 -14.01
CA SER A 582 -26.86 19.17 -13.43
C SER A 582 -26.36 18.70 -12.07
N GLU A 583 -27.26 18.13 -11.27
CA GLU A 583 -26.92 17.56 -9.96
C GLU A 583 -25.89 16.41 -10.08
N GLN A 584 -25.94 15.63 -11.16
CA GLN A 584 -24.96 14.58 -11.42
C GLN A 584 -23.55 15.14 -11.64
N GLN A 585 -23.43 16.26 -12.37
CA GLN A 585 -22.16 16.96 -12.57
C GLN A 585 -21.68 17.64 -11.28
N ARG A 586 -22.58 18.12 -10.43
CA ARG A 586 -22.25 18.63 -9.09
C ARG A 586 -21.62 17.52 -8.23
N LEU A 587 -22.20 16.31 -8.22
CA LEU A 587 -21.62 15.16 -7.52
C LEU A 587 -20.26 14.72 -8.10
N SER A 588 -20.09 14.80 -9.42
CA SER A 588 -18.79 14.58 -10.08
C SER A 588 -17.76 15.61 -9.64
N ALA A 589 -18.15 16.89 -9.53
CA ALA A 589 -17.29 17.96 -9.04
C ALA A 589 -16.83 17.70 -7.60
N GLU A 590 -17.72 17.18 -6.74
CA GLU A 590 -17.37 16.80 -5.38
C GLU A 590 -16.33 15.67 -5.33
N GLN A 591 -16.47 14.66 -6.18
CA GLN A 591 -15.51 13.57 -6.28
C GLN A 591 -14.14 14.04 -6.81
N LYS A 592 -14.14 14.91 -7.83
CA LYS A 592 -12.92 15.52 -8.36
C LYS A 592 -12.22 16.35 -7.29
N LEU A 593 -12.98 17.14 -6.54
CA LEU A 593 -12.45 17.96 -5.44
C LEU A 593 -11.79 17.10 -4.36
N ASP A 594 -12.36 15.95 -3.99
CA ASP A 594 -11.73 15.00 -3.06
C ASP A 594 -10.41 14.46 -3.57
N ASN A 595 -10.35 14.14 -4.87
CA ASN A 595 -9.11 13.66 -5.49
C ASN A 595 -8.03 14.75 -5.52
N TRP A 596 -8.41 16.01 -5.72
CA TRP A 596 -7.48 17.14 -5.71
C TRP A 596 -6.88 17.43 -4.33
N LEU A 597 -7.48 16.94 -3.24
CA LEU A 597 -6.93 17.06 -1.89
C LEU A 597 -5.75 16.12 -1.63
N VAL A 598 -5.63 15.02 -2.40
CA VAL A 598 -4.53 14.07 -2.28
C VAL A 598 -3.30 14.64 -2.97
N LYS A 599 -2.23 14.90 -2.20
CA LYS A 599 -1.00 15.48 -2.77
C LYS A 599 -0.22 14.41 -3.54
N PRO A 600 0.37 14.72 -4.71
CA PRO A 600 1.25 13.78 -5.43
C PRO A 600 2.44 13.32 -4.59
N THR A 601 2.91 14.19 -3.69
CA THR A 601 4.01 13.94 -2.75
C THR A 601 3.61 13.08 -1.55
N ASP A 602 2.32 12.77 -1.34
CA ASP A 602 1.86 11.97 -0.20
C ASP A 602 2.48 10.56 -0.24
N GLY A 603 3.09 10.16 0.87
CA GLY A 603 3.61 8.80 1.05
C GLY A 603 2.49 7.75 1.15
N ILE A 604 2.86 6.46 1.25
CA ILE A 604 1.89 5.37 1.39
C ILE A 604 0.98 5.59 2.61
N PHE A 605 1.56 5.94 3.76
CA PHE A 605 0.81 6.17 5.00
C PHE A 605 -0.05 7.45 4.94
N ALA A 606 0.45 8.53 4.34
CA ALA A 606 -0.35 9.73 4.13
C ALA A 606 -1.57 9.44 3.24
N ARG A 607 -1.41 8.69 2.14
CA ARG A 607 -2.54 8.23 1.30
C ARG A 607 -3.51 7.32 2.04
N MET A 608 -3.06 6.57 3.05
CA MET A 608 -3.96 5.81 3.92
C MET A 608 -4.73 6.74 4.86
N ASN A 609 -4.07 7.74 5.44
CA ASN A 609 -4.73 8.76 6.26
C ASN A 609 -5.79 9.52 5.45
N ARG A 610 -5.49 9.91 4.20
CA ARG A 610 -6.43 10.60 3.29
C ARG A 610 -7.77 9.87 3.10
N LYS A 611 -7.79 8.54 3.20
CA LYS A 611 -9.04 7.76 3.11
C LYS A 611 -9.97 7.95 4.29
N ILE A 612 -9.43 8.41 5.42
CA ILE A 612 -10.16 8.63 6.67
C ILE A 612 -10.33 10.14 6.90
N SER A 613 -9.29 10.94 6.66
CA SER A 613 -9.33 12.40 6.85
C SER A 613 -10.28 13.10 5.88
N ILE A 614 -10.28 12.77 4.58
CA ILE A 614 -11.15 13.45 3.60
C ILE A 614 -12.64 13.31 3.96
N PRO A 615 -13.17 12.11 4.28
CA PRO A 615 -14.54 11.98 4.77
C PRO A 615 -14.84 12.79 6.04
N ILE A 616 -13.87 12.89 6.97
CA ILE A 616 -14.00 13.69 8.19
C ILE A 616 -14.07 15.18 7.83
N SER A 617 -13.15 15.66 7.00
CA SER A 617 -13.11 17.03 6.50
C SER A 617 -14.43 17.40 5.79
N ARG A 618 -14.99 16.49 4.99
CA ARG A 618 -16.30 16.66 4.33
C ARG A 618 -17.46 16.86 5.29
N GLN A 619 -17.41 16.25 6.47
CA GLN A 619 -18.42 16.46 7.51
C GLN A 619 -18.18 17.76 8.29
N ILE A 620 -16.95 18.25 8.34
CA ILE A 620 -16.56 19.46 9.09
C ILE A 620 -16.84 20.74 8.29
N ILE A 621 -16.65 20.73 6.96
CA ILE A 621 -16.78 21.94 6.12
C ILE A 621 -18.13 22.69 6.21
N PRO A 622 -19.30 22.06 6.44
CA PRO A 622 -20.55 22.80 6.58
C PRO A 622 -20.63 23.63 7.87
N PHE A 623 -19.83 23.30 8.88
CA PHE A 623 -19.80 24.01 10.16
C PHE A 623 -18.86 25.23 10.11
N PRO A 624 -19.05 26.25 10.96
CA PRO A 624 -18.18 27.43 11.06
C PRO A 624 -16.82 27.13 11.74
N ILE A 625 -16.25 25.95 11.49
CA ILE A 625 -14.95 25.52 12.00
C ILE A 625 -13.87 26.00 11.03
N THR A 626 -12.86 26.69 11.56
CA THR A 626 -11.71 27.19 10.79
C THR A 626 -10.58 26.15 10.75
N PRO A 627 -9.68 26.19 9.76
CA PRO A 627 -8.51 25.30 9.70
C PRO A 627 -7.67 25.34 10.99
N ASN A 628 -7.43 26.53 11.54
CA ASN A 628 -6.64 26.70 12.76
C ASN A 628 -7.30 26.02 13.99
N MET A 629 -8.64 26.00 14.07
CA MET A 629 -9.34 25.25 15.12
C MET A 629 -9.11 23.74 14.99
N VAL A 630 -9.04 23.23 13.76
CA VAL A 630 -8.73 21.81 13.49
C VAL A 630 -7.29 21.48 13.89
N SER A 631 -6.31 22.36 13.60
CA SER A 631 -4.92 22.19 14.03
C SER A 631 -4.80 22.17 15.57
N LEU A 632 -5.48 23.08 16.26
CA LEU A 632 -5.49 23.13 17.74
C LEU A 632 -6.20 21.91 18.36
N PHE A 633 -7.30 21.44 17.76
CA PHE A 633 -7.98 20.23 18.20
C PHE A 633 -7.06 19.00 18.07
N THR A 634 -6.37 18.88 16.92
CA THR A 634 -5.40 17.80 16.67
C THR A 634 -4.27 17.83 17.69
N LEU A 635 -3.76 19.02 18.03
CA LEU A 635 -2.78 19.20 19.10
C LEU A 635 -3.31 18.71 20.47
N GLY A 636 -4.58 18.98 20.78
CA GLY A 636 -5.25 18.47 21.98
C GLY A 636 -5.31 16.93 22.03
N VAL A 637 -5.60 16.29 20.90
CA VAL A 637 -5.55 14.82 20.78
C VAL A 637 -4.13 14.29 20.99
N SER A 638 -3.12 14.95 20.42
CA SER A 638 -1.71 14.61 20.65
C SER A 638 -1.30 14.76 22.11
N PHE A 639 -1.80 15.78 22.81
CA PHE A 639 -1.57 15.94 24.25
C PHE A 639 -2.18 14.79 25.05
N ALA A 640 -3.43 14.41 24.75
CA ALA A 640 -4.09 13.26 25.37
C ALA A 640 -3.34 11.94 25.10
N ALA A 641 -2.75 11.78 23.91
CA ALA A 641 -1.87 10.67 23.59
C ALA A 641 -0.63 10.66 24.52
N GLY A 642 0.04 11.80 24.67
CA GLY A 642 1.19 11.97 25.56
C GLY A 642 0.86 11.65 27.03
N VAL A 643 -0.28 12.13 27.54
CA VAL A 643 -0.75 11.81 28.90
C VAL A 643 -1.00 10.31 29.05
N SER A 644 -1.67 9.68 28.07
CA SER A 644 -1.94 8.24 28.09
C SER A 644 -0.63 7.43 28.13
N PHE A 645 0.35 7.79 27.30
CA PHE A 645 1.68 7.18 27.36
C PHE A 645 2.34 7.38 28.73
N ALA A 646 2.24 8.57 29.33
CA ALA A 646 2.86 8.90 30.61
C ALA A 646 2.28 8.11 31.80
N LEU A 647 1.05 7.61 31.70
CA LEU A 647 0.45 6.75 32.74
C LEU A 647 1.17 5.40 32.85
N GLY A 648 1.83 4.93 31.78
CA GLY A 648 2.56 3.66 31.76
C GLY A 648 1.64 2.43 31.80
N GLY A 649 2.24 1.24 31.73
CA GLY A 649 1.49 -0.02 31.57
C GLY A 649 0.98 -0.26 30.14
N TYR A 650 0.69 -1.52 29.81
CA TYR A 650 0.36 -1.94 28.45
C TYR A 650 -0.84 -1.22 27.85
N TRP A 651 -1.97 -1.20 28.57
CA TRP A 651 -3.21 -0.63 28.04
C TRP A 651 -3.12 0.88 27.80
N ASN A 652 -2.46 1.62 28.71
CA ASN A 652 -2.30 3.07 28.53
C ASN A 652 -1.29 3.40 27.42
N MET A 653 -0.27 2.56 27.23
CA MET A 653 0.64 2.68 26.08
C MET A 653 -0.06 2.38 24.75
N LEU A 654 -0.97 1.40 24.73
CA LEU A 654 -1.76 1.10 23.54
C LEU A 654 -2.75 2.22 23.22
N THR A 655 -3.47 2.77 24.22
CA THR A 655 -4.38 3.90 24.01
C THR A 655 -3.63 5.15 23.56
N GLY A 656 -2.46 5.45 24.14
CA GLY A 656 -1.58 6.52 23.68
C GLY A 656 -1.18 6.34 22.21
N ALA A 657 -0.86 5.11 21.79
CA ALA A 657 -0.50 4.83 20.40
C ALA A 657 -1.69 4.97 19.43
N VAL A 658 -2.90 4.57 19.86
CA VAL A 658 -4.12 4.78 19.08
C VAL A 658 -4.43 6.27 18.93
N PHE A 659 -4.32 7.07 20.00
CA PHE A 659 -4.53 8.51 19.92
C PHE A 659 -3.46 9.21 19.07
N SER A 660 -2.19 8.81 19.16
CA SER A 660 -1.13 9.34 18.29
C SER A 660 -1.39 9.02 16.81
N TRP A 661 -1.82 7.79 16.50
CA TRP A 661 -2.23 7.43 15.15
C TRP A 661 -3.44 8.25 14.67
N PHE A 662 -4.45 8.41 15.52
CA PHE A 662 -5.63 9.20 15.20
C PHE A 662 -5.31 10.68 14.99
N ALA A 663 -4.45 11.27 15.82
CA ALA A 663 -3.95 12.63 15.65
C ALA A 663 -3.26 12.79 14.28
N SER A 664 -2.45 11.80 13.84
CA SER A 664 -1.83 11.83 12.52
C SER A 664 -2.82 11.75 11.35
N VAL A 665 -4.00 11.14 11.56
CA VAL A 665 -5.09 11.18 10.57
C VAL A 665 -5.73 12.58 10.55
N LEU A 666 -6.00 13.14 11.72
CA LEU A 666 -6.63 14.47 11.88
C LEU A 666 -5.74 15.62 11.42
N ASP A 667 -4.42 15.47 11.50
CA ASP A 667 -3.41 16.39 10.96
C ASP A 667 -3.54 16.58 9.44
N GLY A 668 -4.21 15.67 8.73
CA GLY A 668 -4.55 15.87 7.34
C GLY A 668 -5.72 16.84 7.12
N CYS A 669 -6.60 16.97 8.12
CA CYS A 669 -7.91 17.62 7.99
C CYS A 669 -7.82 19.15 7.97
N ASP A 670 -6.88 19.77 8.68
CA ASP A 670 -6.75 21.23 8.72
C ASP A 670 -6.40 21.79 7.32
N GLY A 671 -5.41 21.21 6.64
CA GLY A 671 -5.04 21.57 5.28
C GLY A 671 -6.12 21.19 4.26
N GLU A 672 -6.87 20.10 4.48
CA GLU A 672 -8.02 19.75 3.65
C GLU A 672 -9.15 20.78 3.78
N VAL A 673 -9.51 21.16 5.00
CA VAL A 673 -10.52 22.19 5.27
C VAL A 673 -10.05 23.55 4.72
N ALA A 674 -8.77 23.89 4.87
CA ALA A 674 -8.19 25.11 4.31
C ALA A 674 -8.31 25.14 2.77
N ARG A 675 -8.03 24.03 2.08
CA ARG A 675 -8.18 23.93 0.61
C ARG A 675 -9.63 23.95 0.17
N LEU A 676 -10.49 23.19 0.84
CA LEU A 676 -11.92 23.09 0.51
C LEU A 676 -12.63 24.44 0.67
N LYS A 677 -12.32 25.15 1.77
CA LYS A 677 -12.86 26.48 2.06
C LYS A 677 -12.09 27.62 1.41
N LEU A 678 -10.95 27.40 0.74
CA LEU A 678 -10.05 28.45 0.26
C LEU A 678 -9.67 29.46 1.39
N GLN A 679 -9.25 28.93 2.53
CA GLN A 679 -8.82 29.67 3.74
C GLN A 679 -7.36 29.34 4.13
N GLU A 680 -6.53 28.99 3.15
CA GLU A 680 -5.10 28.81 3.38
C GLU A 680 -4.46 30.15 3.78
N SER A 681 -3.57 30.13 4.77
CA SER A 681 -2.88 31.31 5.28
C SER A 681 -1.47 30.97 5.74
N ASP A 682 -0.57 31.96 5.68
CA ASP A 682 0.82 31.79 6.15
C ASP A 682 0.88 31.52 7.65
N PHE A 683 0.01 32.19 8.43
CA PHE A 683 -0.14 31.92 9.85
C PHE A 683 -0.60 30.48 10.12
N GLY A 684 -1.57 29.97 9.35
CA GLY A 684 -2.03 28.58 9.48
C GLY A 684 -0.90 27.57 9.21
N CYS A 685 -0.11 27.78 8.16
CA CYS A 685 1.05 26.95 7.83
C CYS A 685 2.14 26.99 8.93
N TRP A 686 2.36 28.17 9.52
CA TRP A 686 3.25 28.33 10.67
C TRP A 686 2.71 27.62 11.92
N LEU A 687 1.41 27.74 12.20
CA LEU A 687 0.74 27.09 13.32
C LEU A 687 0.79 25.57 13.21
N GLU A 688 0.48 25.01 12.03
CA GLU A 688 0.61 23.58 11.70
C GLU A 688 2.02 23.09 12.06
N THR A 689 3.03 23.82 11.60
CA THR A 689 4.45 23.50 11.88
C THR A 689 4.75 23.46 13.38
N ILE A 690 4.18 24.35 14.20
CA ILE A 690 4.37 24.34 15.66
C ILE A 690 3.62 23.17 16.30
N CYS A 691 2.37 22.95 15.91
CA CYS A 691 1.53 21.86 16.39
C CYS A 691 2.19 20.49 16.15
N ASP A 692 2.85 20.32 15.00
CA ASP A 692 3.65 19.14 14.68
C ASP A 692 4.75 18.87 15.72
N TYR A 693 5.58 19.87 16.01
CA TYR A 693 6.70 19.71 16.93
C TYR A 693 6.23 19.45 18.37
N LEU A 694 5.19 20.16 18.80
CA LEU A 694 4.59 19.92 20.11
C LEU A 694 3.99 18.50 20.20
N SER A 695 3.38 18.00 19.12
CA SER A 695 2.83 16.64 19.08
C SER A 695 3.92 15.57 19.25
N TYR A 696 5.08 15.74 18.61
CA TYR A 696 6.23 14.87 18.85
C TYR A 696 6.72 14.96 20.29
N LEU A 697 6.84 16.18 20.82
CA LEU A 697 7.27 16.40 22.21
C LEU A 697 6.33 15.66 23.19
N PHE A 698 5.01 15.86 23.07
CA PHE A 698 4.02 15.19 23.93
C PHE A 698 4.12 13.67 23.84
N THR A 699 4.22 13.13 22.63
CA THR A 699 4.32 11.69 22.39
C THR A 699 5.56 11.10 23.06
N PHE A 700 6.75 11.66 22.79
CA PHE A 700 8.00 11.06 23.25
C PHE A 700 8.31 11.35 24.72
N VAL A 701 7.94 12.52 25.24
CA VAL A 701 7.99 12.79 26.69
C VAL A 701 7.04 11.84 27.42
N GLY A 702 5.82 11.65 26.90
CA GLY A 702 4.86 10.69 27.43
C GLY A 702 5.41 9.27 27.49
N ILE A 703 5.97 8.77 26.39
CA ILE A 703 6.59 7.43 26.33
C ILE A 703 7.76 7.32 27.33
N THR A 704 8.59 8.36 27.42
CA THR A 704 9.73 8.39 28.35
C THR A 704 9.27 8.24 29.81
N ILE A 705 8.28 9.04 30.21
CA ILE A 705 7.71 9.01 31.57
C ILE A 705 7.04 7.66 31.83
N GLY A 706 6.25 7.15 30.88
CA GLY A 706 5.55 5.87 31.00
C GLY A 706 6.50 4.68 31.14
N LEU A 707 7.58 4.65 30.36
CA LEU A 707 8.61 3.61 30.46
C LEU A 707 9.40 3.70 31.76
N TRP A 708 9.70 4.93 32.23
CA TRP A 708 10.36 5.13 33.51
C TRP A 708 9.51 4.64 34.68
N ARG A 709 8.21 4.98 34.70
CA ARG A 709 7.25 4.50 35.71
C ARG A 709 7.06 2.98 35.69
N SER A 710 7.01 2.39 34.49
CA SER A 710 6.72 0.95 34.35
C SER A 710 7.93 0.05 34.61
N SER A 711 9.14 0.50 34.26
CA SER A 711 10.37 -0.33 34.33
C SER A 711 11.35 0.09 35.43
N GLY A 712 11.18 1.27 36.05
CA GLY A 712 12.07 1.80 37.09
C GLY A 712 13.50 2.12 36.64
N THR A 713 13.84 1.89 35.37
CA THR A 713 15.21 1.95 34.86
C THR A 713 15.56 3.37 34.40
N ARG A 714 16.65 3.95 34.95
CA ARG A 714 17.14 5.29 34.57
C ARG A 714 17.54 5.39 33.08
N THR A 715 17.76 4.26 32.42
CA THR A 715 18.08 4.19 30.99
C THR A 715 17.00 4.84 30.10
N SER A 716 15.73 4.77 30.51
CA SER A 716 14.63 5.34 29.72
C SER A 716 14.73 6.86 29.62
N LEU A 717 15.16 7.53 30.71
CA LEU A 717 15.39 8.97 30.73
C LEU A 717 16.54 9.37 29.82
N ALA A 718 17.65 8.61 29.83
CA ALA A 718 18.79 8.87 28.95
C ALA A 718 18.40 8.79 27.46
N TRP A 719 17.62 7.77 27.07
CA TRP A 719 17.11 7.65 25.70
C TRP A 719 16.13 8.78 25.35
N GLY A 720 15.30 9.24 26.30
CA GLY A 720 14.40 10.38 26.10
C GLY A 720 15.16 11.69 25.89
N LEU A 721 16.17 11.97 26.71
CA LEU A 721 17.05 13.13 26.55
C LEU A 721 17.79 13.09 25.20
N LEU A 722 18.32 11.92 24.83
CA LEU A 722 18.99 11.73 23.55
C LEU A 722 18.06 11.95 22.35
N PHE A 723 16.80 11.53 22.45
CA PHE A 723 15.78 11.80 21.44
C PHE A 723 15.50 13.30 21.31
N VAL A 724 15.21 13.98 22.43
CA VAL A 724 14.91 15.43 22.44
C VAL A 724 16.08 16.21 21.85
N PHE A 725 17.31 15.88 22.25
CA PHE A 725 18.52 16.49 21.69
C PHE A 725 18.59 16.31 20.16
N GLY A 726 18.44 15.08 19.67
CA GLY A 726 18.48 14.79 18.23
C GLY A 726 17.36 15.48 17.44
N ALA A 727 16.15 15.55 18.01
CA ALA A 727 15.01 16.21 17.39
C ALA A 727 15.19 17.73 17.28
N VAL A 728 15.65 18.38 18.35
CA VAL A 728 15.94 19.84 18.36
C VAL A 728 17.06 20.17 17.37
N LEU A 729 18.13 19.38 17.35
CA LEU A 729 19.25 19.62 16.45
C LEU A 729 18.85 19.37 14.98
N SER A 730 18.04 18.36 14.71
CA SER A 730 17.45 18.12 13.38
C SER A 730 16.63 19.32 12.93
N PHE A 731 15.79 19.87 13.81
CA PHE A 731 14.97 21.04 13.51
C PHE A 731 15.81 22.26 13.15
N ILE A 732 16.82 22.59 13.96
CA ILE A 732 17.69 23.75 13.75
C ILE A 732 18.43 23.61 12.40
N ILE A 733 19.04 22.44 12.15
CA ILE A 733 19.88 22.24 10.98
C ILE A 733 19.06 22.16 9.69
N ILE A 734 17.94 21.44 9.68
CA ILE A 734 17.05 21.38 8.51
C ILE A 734 16.42 22.75 8.25
N GLY A 735 16.00 23.46 9.31
CA GLY A 735 15.48 24.82 9.19
C GLY A 735 16.49 25.78 8.58
N PHE A 736 17.75 25.71 9.02
CA PHE A 736 18.85 26.49 8.45
C PHE A 736 19.14 26.11 7.00
N GLN A 737 19.21 24.81 6.69
CA GLN A 737 19.46 24.31 5.36
C GLN A 737 18.36 24.73 4.38
N ARG A 738 17.10 24.67 4.82
CA ARG A 738 15.95 25.08 4.02
C ARG A 738 16.04 26.55 3.65
N ARG A 739 16.34 27.43 4.61
CA ARG A 739 16.56 28.87 4.35
C ARG A 739 17.70 29.15 3.37
N ARG A 740 18.72 28.29 3.34
CA ARG A 740 19.88 28.44 2.43
C ARG A 740 19.64 27.89 1.02
N LEU A 741 18.91 26.79 0.87
CA LEU A 741 18.81 26.07 -0.40
C LEU A 741 17.56 26.43 -1.22
N VAL A 742 16.43 26.79 -0.60
CA VAL A 742 15.18 27.01 -1.34
C VAL A 742 14.28 28.07 -0.67
N GLY A 743 13.62 28.92 -1.47
CA GLY A 743 12.62 29.88 -0.99
C GLY A 743 11.28 29.26 -0.58
N SER A 744 10.93 28.06 -1.06
CA SER A 744 9.64 27.41 -0.80
C SER A 744 9.77 26.03 -0.09
N PRO A 745 8.89 25.69 0.88
CA PRO A 745 8.90 24.41 1.60
C PRO A 745 8.86 23.17 0.71
N GLU A 746 8.05 23.21 -0.34
CA GLU A 746 7.69 22.03 -1.13
C GLU A 746 8.83 21.57 -2.06
N GLN A 747 9.71 22.49 -2.43
CA GLN A 747 10.85 22.23 -3.32
C GLN A 747 12.10 21.74 -2.57
N TYR A 748 12.18 21.90 -1.24
CA TYR A 748 13.36 21.50 -0.46
C TYR A 748 13.74 20.03 -0.68
N LEU A 749 12.75 19.14 -0.61
CA LEU A 749 13.01 17.69 -0.71
C LEU A 749 13.46 17.28 -2.12
N SER A 750 12.89 17.87 -3.18
CA SER A 750 13.27 17.56 -4.56
C SER A 750 14.67 18.08 -4.89
N VAL A 751 15.02 19.28 -4.40
CA VAL A 751 16.37 19.86 -4.55
C VAL A 751 17.40 19.06 -3.75
N TRP A 752 17.07 18.64 -2.52
CA TRP A 752 17.94 17.79 -1.73
C TRP A 752 18.22 16.45 -2.42
N HIS A 753 17.18 15.82 -3.00
CA HIS A 753 17.32 14.57 -3.76
C HIS A 753 18.19 14.72 -5.00
N SER A 754 17.97 15.76 -5.80
CA SER A 754 18.77 15.96 -7.02
C SER A 754 20.26 16.14 -6.68
N GLN A 755 20.56 16.85 -5.61
CA GLN A 755 21.93 17.04 -5.12
C GLN A 755 22.50 15.78 -4.45
N ALA A 756 21.67 14.96 -3.78
CA ALA A 756 22.11 13.68 -3.23
C ALA A 756 22.36 12.62 -4.32
N ASP A 757 21.58 12.64 -5.40
CA ASP A 757 21.69 11.72 -6.53
C ASP A 757 22.90 11.98 -7.43
N SER A 758 23.40 13.23 -7.46
CA SER A 758 24.69 13.53 -8.08
C SER A 758 25.88 12.88 -7.34
N ARG A 759 25.70 12.47 -6.07
CA ARG A 759 26.75 11.92 -5.20
C ARG A 759 26.45 10.48 -4.76
N ARG A 760 26.24 9.61 -5.75
CA ARG A 760 25.76 8.22 -5.55
C ARG A 760 26.59 7.36 -4.58
N TRP A 761 27.89 7.61 -4.48
CA TRP A 761 28.85 6.81 -3.70
C TRP A 761 28.93 7.17 -2.22
N ASN A 762 28.24 8.22 -1.76
CA ASN A 762 28.33 8.65 -0.37
C ASN A 762 27.41 7.81 0.55
N PRO A 763 27.94 7.10 1.56
CA PRO A 763 27.15 6.22 2.41
C PRO A 763 26.11 6.96 3.26
N LEU A 764 26.40 8.19 3.71
CA LEU A 764 25.47 8.99 4.52
C LEU A 764 24.28 9.48 3.69
N LEU A 765 24.54 9.99 2.49
CA LEU A 765 23.48 10.42 1.55
C LEU A 765 22.72 9.22 0.97
N TYR A 766 23.35 8.05 0.86
CA TYR A 766 22.68 6.79 0.52
C TYR A 766 21.67 6.39 1.59
N ILE A 767 22.08 6.38 2.86
CA ILE A 767 21.19 6.09 4.00
C ILE A 767 20.05 7.10 4.00
N GLY A 768 20.34 8.41 3.95
CA GLY A 768 19.32 9.46 3.95
C GLY A 768 18.23 9.26 2.88
N ARG A 769 18.62 8.93 1.65
CA ARG A 769 17.67 8.64 0.54
C ARG A 769 16.80 7.41 0.81
N HIS A 770 17.36 6.38 1.42
CA HIS A 770 16.65 5.11 1.64
C HIS A 770 15.85 5.08 2.95
N THR A 771 16.19 5.94 3.92
CA THR A 771 15.48 6.08 5.20
C THR A 771 14.48 7.24 5.21
N GLU A 772 14.39 8.02 4.13
CA GLU A 772 13.47 9.15 4.02
C GLU A 772 12.01 8.74 4.30
N PHE A 773 11.58 7.56 3.83
CA PHE A 773 10.22 7.07 4.07
C PHE A 773 9.92 6.84 5.57
N ILE A 774 10.95 6.54 6.37
CA ILE A 774 10.87 6.34 7.83
C ILE A 774 10.77 7.69 8.54
N ILE A 775 11.44 8.71 7.98
CA ILE A 775 11.47 10.08 8.51
C ILE A 775 10.17 10.83 8.17
N ARG A 776 9.43 10.40 7.14
CA ARG A 776 8.14 11.01 6.79
C ARG A 776 7.15 10.91 7.95
N ARG A 777 6.58 12.06 8.30
CA ARG A 777 5.73 12.31 9.49
C ARG A 777 4.68 11.24 9.75
N CYS A 778 4.01 10.75 8.70
CA CYS A 778 2.92 9.79 8.82
C CYS A 778 3.36 8.36 9.15
N PHE A 779 4.65 8.00 9.12
CA PHE A 779 5.09 6.63 9.42
C PHE A 779 5.14 6.34 10.91
N LEU A 780 5.66 7.28 11.70
CA LEU A 780 5.98 7.06 13.11
C LEU A 780 4.74 6.62 13.94
N PRO A 781 3.56 7.25 13.83
CA PRO A 781 2.40 6.84 14.62
C PRO A 781 1.93 5.41 14.29
N TYR A 782 2.06 4.97 13.04
CA TYR A 782 1.79 3.58 12.65
C TYR A 782 2.81 2.62 13.25
N ALA A 783 4.09 2.99 13.27
CA ALA A 783 5.12 2.21 13.91
C ALA A 783 4.85 2.09 15.42
N LEU A 784 4.58 3.21 16.11
CA LEU A 784 4.25 3.20 17.53
C LEU A 784 3.04 2.31 17.83
N LEU A 785 1.97 2.38 17.01
CA LEU A 785 0.81 1.51 17.16
C LEU A 785 1.17 0.03 16.99
N PHE A 786 1.92 -0.32 15.94
CA PHE A 786 2.37 -1.69 15.71
C PHE A 786 3.17 -2.22 16.91
N PHE A 787 4.19 -1.49 17.36
CA PHE A 787 5.03 -1.92 18.49
C PHE A 787 4.27 -1.91 19.82
N ALA A 788 3.29 -1.01 20.01
CA ALA A 788 2.43 -1.00 21.19
C ALA A 788 1.52 -2.24 21.26
N VAL A 789 0.92 -2.68 20.14
CA VAL A 789 0.07 -3.88 20.09
C VAL A 789 0.82 -5.11 20.60
N PHE A 790 2.10 -5.26 20.23
CA PHE A 790 2.95 -6.38 20.65
C PHE A 790 3.68 -6.15 21.98
N ASN A 791 3.37 -5.07 22.72
CA ASN A 791 4.02 -4.71 23.98
C ASN A 791 5.55 -4.57 23.90
N ILE A 792 6.06 -4.10 22.76
CA ILE A 792 7.49 -3.89 22.47
C ILE A 792 7.79 -2.43 22.12
N LEU A 793 6.98 -1.49 22.62
CA LEU A 793 7.08 -0.05 22.35
C LEU A 793 8.47 0.54 22.69
N LYS A 794 9.17 -0.03 23.69
CA LYS A 794 10.54 0.35 24.03
C LYS A 794 11.50 0.24 22.85
N VAL A 795 11.32 -0.76 21.97
CA VAL A 795 12.17 -0.92 20.77
C VAL A 795 11.94 0.22 19.81
N ALA A 796 10.68 0.57 19.51
CA ALA A 796 10.35 1.71 18.65
C ALA A 796 10.90 3.02 19.21
N PHE A 797 10.82 3.21 20.53
CA PHE A 797 11.35 4.38 21.21
C PHE A 797 12.88 4.54 21.03
N VAL A 798 13.65 3.47 21.30
CA VAL A 798 15.11 3.48 21.12
C VAL A 798 15.48 3.70 19.65
N MET A 799 14.80 3.02 18.73
CA MET A 799 15.00 3.20 17.30
C MET A 799 14.73 4.66 16.85
N SER A 800 13.71 5.30 17.43
CA SER A 800 13.39 6.70 17.15
C SER A 800 14.46 7.66 17.70
N ALA A 801 15.00 7.39 18.89
CA ALA A 801 16.10 8.16 19.47
C ALA A 801 17.38 8.08 18.61
N VAL A 802 17.74 6.88 18.14
CA VAL A 802 18.86 6.68 17.21
C VAL A 802 18.59 7.38 15.88
N GLY A 803 17.38 7.21 15.31
CA GLY A 803 16.98 7.84 14.07
C GLY A 803 17.06 9.36 14.11
N ALA A 804 16.52 10.00 15.16
CA ALA A 804 16.57 11.45 15.34
C ALA A 804 18.01 11.98 15.35
N ASN A 805 18.96 11.21 15.89
CA ASN A 805 20.37 11.61 15.90
C ASN A 805 21.07 11.40 14.54
N LEU A 806 20.70 10.35 13.80
CA LEU A 806 21.20 10.16 12.45
C LEU A 806 20.73 11.27 11.50
N VAL A 807 19.48 11.74 11.65
CA VAL A 807 18.89 12.76 10.78
C VAL A 807 19.69 14.06 10.82
N TRP A 808 19.99 14.61 11.99
CA TRP A 808 20.73 15.87 12.07
C TRP A 808 22.17 15.73 11.59
N ILE A 809 22.82 14.58 11.79
CA ILE A 809 24.17 14.30 11.27
C ILE A 809 24.17 14.31 9.74
N ILE A 810 23.18 13.65 9.12
CA ILE A 810 23.02 13.63 7.67
C ILE A 810 22.69 15.03 7.14
N ALA A 811 21.80 15.76 7.82
CA ALA A 811 21.43 17.12 7.46
C ALA A 811 22.66 18.05 7.51
N LEU A 812 23.46 17.99 8.59
CA LEU A 812 24.68 18.78 8.75
C LEU A 812 25.70 18.47 7.65
N TYR A 813 25.92 17.18 7.38
CA TYR A 813 26.80 16.75 6.30
C TYR A 813 26.32 17.29 4.95
N SER A 814 25.01 17.22 4.69
CA SER A 814 24.42 17.72 3.46
C SER A 814 24.53 19.25 3.32
N CYS A 815 24.42 20.02 4.42
CA CYS A 815 24.70 21.45 4.42
C CYS A 815 26.12 21.76 3.93
N TYR A 816 27.11 21.04 4.45
CA TYR A 816 28.50 21.24 4.06
C TYR A 816 28.76 20.79 2.61
N ALA A 817 28.27 19.60 2.26
CA ALA A 817 28.50 19.03 0.93
C ALA A 817 27.81 19.85 -0.17
N PHE A 818 26.61 20.38 0.05
CA PHE A 818 25.88 21.18 -0.96
C PHE A 818 26.40 22.62 -1.07
N ALA A 819 27.06 23.16 -0.04
CA ALA A 819 27.70 24.47 -0.10
C ALA A 819 28.84 24.53 -1.12
N ALA A 820 29.63 23.45 -1.26
CA ALA A 820 30.78 23.41 -2.18
C ALA A 820 30.41 23.53 -3.67
N THR A 821 29.17 23.21 -4.03
CA THR A 821 28.66 23.26 -5.42
C THR A 821 28.15 24.63 -5.85
N HIS A 822 27.82 25.52 -4.90
CA HIS A 822 27.40 26.89 -5.21
C HIS A 822 28.61 27.79 -5.50
N THR A 823 29.72 27.61 -4.78
CA THR A 823 30.96 28.38 -4.98
C THR A 823 31.63 28.08 -6.32
N THR A 824 31.61 26.82 -6.79
CA THR A 824 32.18 26.47 -8.10
C THR A 824 31.40 27.06 -9.27
N ARG A 825 30.05 27.08 -9.21
CA ARG A 825 29.23 27.70 -10.26
C ARG A 825 29.34 29.22 -10.32
N VAL A 826 29.48 29.89 -9.18
CA VAL A 826 29.72 31.34 -9.14
C VAL A 826 31.13 31.68 -9.62
N ALA A 827 32.13 30.85 -9.30
CA ALA A 827 33.49 31.03 -9.80
C ALA A 827 33.62 30.75 -11.31
N GLU A 828 32.89 29.77 -11.85
CA GLU A 828 32.83 29.52 -13.30
C GLU A 828 32.07 30.63 -14.03
N SER A 829 30.93 31.10 -13.49
CA SER A 829 30.17 32.23 -14.06
C SER A 829 30.96 33.55 -14.05
N ALA A 830 31.80 33.78 -13.04
CA ALA A 830 32.67 34.95 -12.93
C ALA A 830 33.99 34.81 -13.72
N ALA A 831 34.31 33.61 -14.22
CA ALA A 831 35.42 33.37 -15.14
C ALA A 831 34.98 33.40 -16.62
N THR A 832 33.67 33.29 -16.88
CA THR A 832 33.06 33.39 -18.21
C THR A 832 32.40 34.74 -18.50
N ALA A 833 32.39 35.66 -17.54
CA ALA A 833 32.05 37.08 -17.70
C ALA A 833 33.33 37.90 -17.58
#